data_AF-F4L029-F1
#
_entry.id   AF-F4L029-F1
#
_cell.length_a   1.000
_cell.length_b   1.000
_cell.length_c   1.000
_cell.angle_alpha   90.00
_cell.angle_beta   90.00
_cell.angle_gamma   90.00
#
_symmetry.space_group_name_H-M   'P 1'
#
loop_
_entity.id
_entity.type
_entity.pdbx_description
1 polymer ?
#
loop_
_entity_poly.entity_id
_entity_poly.type
_entity_poly.pdbx_seq_one_letter_code
_entity_poly.pdbx_strand_id
1 'polypeptide(L)'
;MRATVEPPTSTTQKVEHLRQLTALPGIKDFYNLLYDRIYMVIEQFFLEKPFTLIINALPRNHEPGEVLIIDRFGSFELSYVGILRQRQLLEGTVKENRKKELDQYWNYLDQVILKTKGDETTYPDIELKEGEVKEFAQATSKLYSDLRDGKLAISDFRFGPLSTYFEDENNMRLRITQCEYAILDAFFNIQNYNFLSLPLIQFGEIDGVVHLVYHEDENEVFFKKDATENWHARKTPIGRAIKAMSREYEGLMLDWEVEGENYDFKKKAYSRVVDPDFDKELYDRLEENWILNELKYQEYYQRHRPYFDGRSDRAENIPNMMNKQFRQTAILSIIIDSYAHNITAHSLTALEWWFRQRWLLDSPEPLKDIINIAPKKADGLLVHEIHTMIRYLQDKGAFWTGLTRERSFGGKTSSLYSILWYGFARNSLLFGTIAFSEGILKVKINVSIVKTIENQNNVLFKKKNICAGHFSTIDLSAFYESVKTGSDEVLDRFVQPGGDFIQLKEHLKELKAFFPGSVVGQHAFYTILENELRNVKHYQPFALQEMRKDGLTLHISIEEQTLEPDDLNSESQYYLIGVWLEHPTVISEQKLIDRLTRINSDIVDPQTNRARLGGTSQDKICAAYLWNNSFYSVEQKNTQRDKRFYPWIKLGSSPLENSKAEVYEETVVSARRYFSLDYPNSKATFKSKYAESNVGYFKKFFHLWKGADVYTLTNPNNISGDWENTARFRFVNIGEATAETRKKVREEGIIRVIDFPTTQLEKAYEVWLKEWLQPLHEFQIQFYVQDDLSAILQLSNGNVIYSNQLEIRAKNIEVKAEGDGVQVINLVHGSGNEDTNKQDQFVRYRGHGVFKQHFLNYAEIHTGRIEKALAAELLEVLATNVLMFDNRIAERLEQMNPSILNSQLKCMAFREEVSEWQKQKELGFDRFHIIVLHLSFIETFFDKDGNKQYSEEDIKKFIDQEILSNPKLKDKRNFMLMITTGRGRTQWWEKLKAEKAVDYTSFVTFRPVESILSTIEDAFSIQDDIELKYRLIKVLFGS
;
A
#
# COMPACT_ATOMS: atom_id res chain seq x y z
N MET A 1 -36.67 -18.45 -64.15
CA MET A 1 -35.52 -18.72 -65.03
C MET A 1 -34.27 -18.69 -64.18
N ARG A 2 -33.59 -19.83 -64.04
CA ARG A 2 -32.33 -19.97 -63.29
C ARG A 2 -31.19 -19.35 -64.10
N ALA A 3 -30.36 -18.53 -63.46
CA ALA A 3 -28.98 -18.27 -63.88
C ALA A 3 -28.07 -18.78 -62.76
N THR A 4 -27.42 -19.91 -63.02
CA THR A 4 -26.33 -20.49 -62.23
C THR A 4 -25.10 -19.60 -62.39
N VAL A 5 -24.61 -19.05 -61.28
CA VAL A 5 -23.25 -18.51 -61.17
C VAL A 5 -22.48 -19.47 -60.26
N GLU A 6 -21.48 -20.14 -60.83
CA GLU A 6 -20.56 -20.99 -60.08
C GLU A 6 -19.70 -20.14 -59.11
N PRO A 7 -19.31 -20.68 -57.94
CA PRO A 7 -18.40 -19.99 -57.05
C PRO A 7 -16.98 -20.00 -57.63
N PRO A 8 -16.17 -18.95 -57.39
CA PRO A 8 -14.84 -18.84 -57.95
C PRO A 8 -13.90 -19.85 -57.29
N THR A 9 -13.16 -20.58 -58.11
CA THR A 9 -11.98 -21.33 -57.70
C THR A 9 -10.82 -20.35 -57.50
N SER A 10 -10.51 -20.02 -56.25
CA SER A 10 -9.23 -19.39 -55.89
C SER A 10 -8.53 -20.21 -54.81
N THR A 11 -7.40 -20.80 -55.18
CA THR A 11 -6.33 -21.17 -54.25
C THR A 11 -5.81 -19.91 -53.56
N THR A 12 -6.39 -19.59 -52.42
CA THR A 12 -5.93 -18.55 -51.48
C THR A 12 -5.43 -19.24 -50.20
N GLN A 13 -4.32 -18.74 -49.64
CA GLN A 13 -3.83 -19.10 -48.31
C GLN A 13 -5.01 -19.16 -47.33
N LYS A 14 -5.17 -20.26 -46.59
CA LYS A 14 -6.16 -20.37 -45.51
C LYS A 14 -5.93 -19.21 -44.54
N VAL A 15 -6.79 -18.21 -44.59
CA VAL A 15 -6.93 -17.26 -43.49
C VAL A 15 -7.52 -18.08 -42.34
N GLU A 16 -6.74 -18.27 -41.28
CA GLU A 16 -7.24 -18.99 -40.10
C GLU A 16 -8.25 -18.08 -39.39
N HIS A 17 -9.52 -18.46 -39.45
CA HIS A 17 -10.60 -17.81 -38.73
C HIS A 17 -10.57 -18.30 -37.28
N LEU A 18 -10.03 -17.51 -36.35
CA LEU A 18 -9.80 -17.93 -34.97
C LEU A 18 -10.90 -17.45 -34.04
N ARG A 19 -11.31 -18.32 -33.12
CA ARG A 19 -12.25 -18.05 -32.03
C ARG A 19 -11.57 -18.31 -30.69
N GLN A 20 -11.76 -17.38 -29.76
CA GLN A 20 -11.29 -17.50 -28.38
C GLN A 20 -12.41 -18.01 -27.46
N LEU A 21 -12.14 -19.06 -26.69
CA LEU A 21 -13.03 -19.62 -25.68
C LEU A 21 -12.42 -19.50 -24.29
N THR A 22 -13.16 -18.92 -23.35
CA THR A 22 -12.73 -18.78 -21.96
C THR A 22 -13.09 -20.00 -21.12
N ALA A 23 -12.15 -20.43 -20.28
CA ALA A 23 -12.41 -21.39 -19.22
C ALA A 23 -13.24 -20.73 -18.11
N LEU A 24 -14.22 -21.45 -17.58
CA LEU A 24 -15.01 -20.98 -16.44
C LEU A 24 -14.79 -21.92 -15.25
N PRO A 25 -14.23 -21.41 -14.12
CA PRO A 25 -14.10 -22.21 -12.91
C PRO A 25 -15.50 -22.57 -12.38
N GLY A 26 -15.65 -23.78 -11.83
CA GLY A 26 -16.95 -24.24 -11.34
C GLY A 26 -18.00 -24.39 -12.45
N ILE A 27 -17.60 -24.81 -13.65
CA ILE A 27 -18.45 -24.87 -14.85
C ILE A 27 -19.82 -25.54 -14.66
N LYS A 28 -19.92 -26.57 -13.81
CA LYS A 28 -21.19 -27.23 -13.50
C LYS A 28 -22.15 -26.27 -12.79
N ASP A 29 -21.65 -25.49 -11.83
CA ASP A 29 -22.45 -24.50 -11.09
C ASP A 29 -22.87 -23.35 -12.00
N PHE A 30 -21.96 -22.90 -12.88
CA PHE A 30 -22.26 -21.90 -13.90
C PHE A 30 -23.45 -22.32 -14.75
N TYR A 31 -23.41 -23.52 -15.32
CA TYR A 31 -24.47 -23.98 -16.20
C TYR A 31 -25.77 -24.35 -15.49
N ASN A 32 -25.71 -24.83 -14.24
CA ASN A 32 -26.91 -25.03 -13.43
C ASN A 32 -27.62 -23.71 -13.16
N LEU A 33 -26.85 -22.64 -12.88
CA LEU A 33 -27.42 -21.30 -12.69
C LEU A 33 -27.91 -20.70 -14.02
N LEU A 34 -27.21 -20.93 -15.13
CA LEU A 34 -27.66 -20.51 -16.45
C LEU A 34 -29.00 -21.14 -16.80
N TYR A 35 -29.13 -22.46 -16.59
CA TYR A 35 -30.37 -23.18 -16.79
C TYR A 35 -31.51 -22.55 -16.00
N ASP A 36 -31.30 -22.27 -14.71
CA ASP A 36 -32.31 -21.68 -13.83
C ASP A 36 -32.75 -20.29 -14.30
N ARG A 37 -31.79 -19.44 -14.70
CA ARG A 37 -32.10 -18.09 -15.22
C ARG A 37 -32.89 -18.13 -16.51
N ILE A 38 -32.52 -19.02 -17.45
CA ILE A 38 -33.26 -19.18 -18.70
C ILE A 38 -34.66 -19.72 -18.41
N TYR A 39 -34.77 -20.75 -17.57
CA TYR A 39 -36.07 -21.33 -17.17
C TYR A 39 -36.99 -20.25 -16.58
N MET A 40 -36.50 -19.47 -15.61
CA MET A 40 -37.27 -18.41 -14.97
C MET A 40 -37.75 -17.34 -15.97
N VAL A 41 -36.92 -16.96 -16.94
CA VAL A 41 -37.31 -15.98 -17.98
C VAL A 41 -38.36 -16.55 -18.93
N ILE A 42 -38.26 -17.83 -19.31
CA ILE A 42 -39.25 -18.48 -20.16
C ILE A 42 -40.59 -18.63 -19.43
N GLU A 43 -40.55 -19.08 -18.17
CA GLU A 43 -41.72 -19.22 -17.30
C GLU A 43 -42.41 -17.88 -17.05
N GLN A 44 -41.64 -16.82 -16.78
CA GLN A 44 -42.23 -15.52 -16.43
C GLN A 44 -42.88 -14.81 -17.61
N PHE A 45 -42.37 -14.98 -18.83
CA PHE A 45 -42.72 -14.13 -19.97
C PHE A 45 -43.33 -14.86 -21.16
N PHE A 46 -43.24 -16.19 -21.23
CA PHE A 46 -43.64 -16.94 -22.41
C PHE A 46 -44.60 -18.09 -22.09
N LEU A 47 -44.29 -18.95 -21.12
CA LEU A 47 -45.05 -20.19 -20.89
C LEU A 47 -45.69 -20.22 -19.50
N GLU A 48 -46.94 -20.64 -19.44
CA GLU A 48 -47.73 -20.81 -18.20
C GLU A 48 -47.90 -22.30 -17.83
N LYS A 49 -47.83 -23.22 -18.81
CA LYS A 49 -47.92 -24.66 -18.57
C LYS A 49 -46.55 -25.27 -18.23
N PRO A 50 -46.52 -26.48 -17.63
CA PRO A 50 -45.26 -27.18 -17.37
C PRO A 50 -44.43 -27.33 -18.65
N PHE A 51 -43.14 -27.03 -18.57
CA PHE A 51 -42.20 -27.12 -19.69
C PHE A 51 -40.82 -27.53 -19.16
N THR A 52 -39.89 -27.86 -20.06
CA THR A 52 -38.47 -28.07 -19.70
C THR A 52 -37.56 -27.57 -20.82
N LEU A 53 -36.29 -27.35 -20.47
CA LEU A 53 -35.22 -27.03 -21.40
C LEU A 53 -34.24 -28.18 -21.48
N ILE A 54 -33.65 -28.39 -22.65
CA ILE A 54 -32.42 -29.17 -22.84
C ILE A 54 -31.40 -28.21 -23.43
N ILE A 55 -30.26 -28.03 -22.77
CA ILE A 55 -29.22 -27.08 -23.21
C ILE A 55 -27.98 -27.87 -23.60
N ASN A 56 -27.54 -27.68 -24.85
CA ASN A 56 -26.28 -28.20 -25.36
C ASN A 56 -25.34 -27.03 -25.62
N ALA A 57 -24.21 -26.96 -24.92
CA ALA A 57 -23.29 -25.82 -25.01
C ALA A 57 -21.83 -26.28 -25.06
N LEU A 58 -20.95 -25.39 -25.52
CA LEU A 58 -19.51 -25.63 -25.57
C LEU A 58 -18.92 -26.00 -24.20
N PRO A 59 -18.12 -27.06 -24.07
CA PRO A 59 -17.46 -27.40 -22.82
C PRO A 59 -16.35 -26.37 -22.52
N ARG A 60 -16.54 -25.59 -21.46
CA ARG A 60 -15.58 -24.55 -21.00
C ARG A 60 -14.74 -25.02 -19.81
N ASN A 61 -14.45 -26.31 -19.74
CA ASN A 61 -13.77 -27.01 -18.66
C ASN A 61 -12.27 -27.28 -18.95
N HIS A 62 -11.57 -26.29 -19.52
CA HIS A 62 -10.11 -26.32 -19.71
C HIS A 62 -9.38 -25.59 -18.57
N GLU A 63 -8.05 -25.50 -18.62
CA GLU A 63 -7.23 -24.96 -17.52
C GLU A 63 -7.68 -23.54 -17.13
N PRO A 64 -8.09 -23.33 -15.85
CA PRO A 64 -8.44 -22.01 -15.37
C PRO A 64 -7.27 -21.05 -15.52
N GLY A 65 -7.50 -19.92 -16.17
CA GLY A 65 -6.48 -18.89 -16.40
C GLY A 65 -6.04 -18.76 -17.85
N GLU A 66 -6.37 -19.72 -18.71
CA GLU A 66 -6.00 -19.72 -20.14
C GLU A 66 -7.23 -19.50 -21.03
N VAL A 67 -7.01 -18.83 -22.17
CA VAL A 67 -8.01 -18.71 -23.25
C VAL A 67 -7.66 -19.72 -24.35
N LEU A 68 -8.58 -20.64 -24.64
CA LEU A 68 -8.39 -21.58 -25.73
C LEU A 68 -8.66 -20.92 -27.09
N ILE A 69 -7.66 -20.92 -27.99
CA ILE A 69 -7.81 -20.45 -29.36
C ILE A 69 -8.09 -21.63 -30.28
N ILE A 70 -9.20 -21.59 -31.01
CA ILE A 70 -9.66 -22.66 -31.90
C ILE A 70 -10.08 -22.11 -33.26
N ASP A 71 -10.11 -22.96 -34.28
CA ASP A 71 -10.72 -22.64 -35.58
C ASP A 71 -12.22 -22.43 -35.40
N ARG A 72 -12.69 -21.22 -35.75
CA ARG A 72 -14.08 -20.75 -35.67
C ARG A 72 -15.04 -21.63 -36.48
N PHE A 73 -14.59 -22.19 -37.60
CA PHE A 73 -15.38 -23.06 -38.46
C PHE A 73 -14.96 -24.54 -38.36
N GLY A 74 -13.98 -24.83 -37.50
CA GLY A 74 -13.44 -26.16 -37.24
C GLY A 74 -14.39 -27.07 -36.46
N SER A 75 -13.86 -28.16 -35.94
CA SER A 75 -14.61 -29.13 -35.15
C SER A 75 -14.78 -28.68 -33.70
N PHE A 76 -15.99 -28.80 -33.14
CA PHE A 76 -16.30 -28.45 -31.75
C PHE A 76 -16.83 -29.65 -30.98
N GLU A 77 -16.80 -29.54 -29.66
CA GLU A 77 -17.49 -30.45 -28.76
C GLU A 77 -18.66 -29.68 -28.11
N LEU A 78 -19.81 -30.32 -27.90
CA LEU A 78 -20.93 -29.81 -27.12
C LEU A 78 -21.25 -30.79 -26.00
N SER A 79 -21.57 -30.27 -24.82
CA SER A 79 -22.00 -31.09 -23.68
C SER A 79 -23.44 -30.75 -23.30
N TYR A 80 -24.13 -31.69 -22.67
CA TYR A 80 -25.38 -31.38 -21.98
C TYR A 80 -25.05 -30.59 -20.72
N VAL A 81 -25.72 -29.45 -20.53
CA VAL A 81 -25.41 -28.53 -19.44
C VAL A 81 -26.66 -28.18 -18.64
N GLY A 82 -26.48 -27.96 -17.33
CA GLY A 82 -27.60 -27.69 -16.42
C GLY A 82 -28.41 -28.91 -15.99
N ILE A 83 -27.92 -30.13 -16.27
CA ILE A 83 -28.61 -31.40 -15.99
C ILE A 83 -29.04 -31.53 -14.52
N LEU A 84 -28.18 -31.16 -13.57
CA LEU A 84 -28.53 -31.22 -12.15
C LEU A 84 -29.72 -30.31 -11.83
N ARG A 85 -29.76 -29.10 -12.40
CA ARG A 85 -30.86 -28.17 -12.17
C ARG A 85 -32.15 -28.61 -12.86
N GLN A 86 -32.07 -29.05 -14.11
CA GLN A 86 -33.21 -29.65 -14.83
C GLN A 86 -33.85 -30.77 -14.01
N ARG A 87 -33.03 -31.70 -13.52
CA ARG A 87 -33.49 -32.80 -12.69
C ARG A 87 -34.15 -32.33 -11.39
N GLN A 88 -33.61 -31.30 -10.75
CA GLN A 88 -34.22 -30.73 -9.53
C GLN A 88 -35.59 -30.10 -9.80
N LEU A 89 -35.80 -29.51 -10.98
CA LEU A 89 -37.09 -28.92 -11.36
C LEU A 89 -38.14 -30.00 -11.69
N LEU A 90 -37.72 -31.12 -12.31
CA LEU A 90 -38.63 -32.22 -12.65
C LEU A 90 -38.91 -33.18 -11.49
N GLU A 91 -37.89 -33.54 -10.70
CA GLU A 91 -37.99 -34.55 -9.62
C GLU A 91 -38.02 -33.94 -8.20
N GLY A 92 -37.79 -32.64 -8.07
CA GLY A 92 -37.63 -31.98 -6.77
C GLY A 92 -36.20 -31.99 -6.22
N THR A 93 -35.98 -31.20 -5.17
CA THR A 93 -34.66 -30.98 -4.57
C THR A 93 -34.22 -32.09 -3.60
N VAL A 94 -35.17 -32.86 -3.05
CA VAL A 94 -34.93 -33.94 -2.08
C VAL A 94 -34.53 -35.22 -2.81
N LYS A 95 -33.31 -35.72 -2.56
CA LYS A 95 -32.74 -36.88 -3.29
C LYS A 95 -33.53 -38.17 -3.08
N GLU A 96 -34.12 -38.34 -1.90
CA GLU A 96 -34.87 -39.53 -1.49
C GLU A 96 -36.18 -39.71 -2.27
N ASN A 97 -36.73 -38.62 -2.80
CA ASN A 97 -38.01 -38.59 -3.53
C ASN A 97 -37.86 -38.75 -5.05
N ARG A 98 -36.62 -38.92 -5.53
CA ARG A 98 -36.29 -39.00 -6.95
C ARG A 98 -36.64 -40.36 -7.55
N LYS A 99 -37.03 -40.38 -8.82
CA LYS A 99 -37.30 -41.59 -9.60
C LYS A 99 -35.99 -42.33 -9.88
N LYS A 100 -35.70 -43.38 -9.11
CA LYS A 100 -34.42 -44.13 -9.19
C LYS A 100 -34.22 -44.79 -10.55
N GLU A 101 -35.31 -45.18 -11.21
CA GLU A 101 -35.29 -45.73 -12.57
C GLU A 101 -34.69 -44.76 -13.61
N LEU A 102 -34.71 -43.44 -13.34
CA LEU A 102 -34.16 -42.42 -14.23
C LEU A 102 -32.67 -42.11 -13.97
N ASP A 103 -32.07 -42.59 -12.86
CA ASP A 103 -30.69 -42.29 -12.48
C ASP A 103 -29.68 -42.61 -13.59
N GLN A 104 -29.86 -43.75 -14.24
CA GLN A 104 -28.99 -44.19 -15.33
C GLN A 104 -29.02 -43.24 -16.54
N TYR A 105 -30.16 -42.63 -16.84
CA TYR A 105 -30.34 -41.73 -17.97
C TYR A 105 -29.74 -40.36 -17.65
N TRP A 106 -29.99 -39.83 -16.45
CA TRP A 106 -29.38 -38.58 -15.99
C TRP A 106 -27.86 -38.65 -15.92
N ASN A 107 -27.32 -39.74 -15.36
CA ASN A 107 -25.88 -39.93 -15.25
C ASN A 107 -25.21 -40.06 -16.63
N TYR A 108 -25.90 -40.69 -17.58
CA TYR A 108 -25.41 -40.78 -18.95
C TYR A 108 -25.37 -39.39 -19.61
N LEU A 109 -26.46 -38.62 -19.57
CA LEU A 109 -26.49 -37.28 -20.15
C LEU A 109 -25.45 -36.32 -19.53
N ASP A 110 -25.19 -36.38 -18.22
CA ASP A 110 -24.18 -35.54 -17.54
C ASP A 110 -22.72 -35.85 -17.99
N GLN A 111 -22.49 -36.98 -18.66
CA GLN A 111 -21.16 -37.42 -19.10
C GLN A 111 -20.96 -37.40 -20.62
N VAL A 112 -22.04 -37.29 -21.40
CA VAL A 112 -21.98 -37.35 -22.86
C VAL A 112 -21.42 -36.07 -23.46
N ILE A 113 -20.54 -36.24 -24.45
CA ILE A 113 -19.99 -35.18 -25.29
C ILE A 113 -20.38 -35.45 -26.76
N LEU A 114 -20.96 -34.45 -27.41
CA LEU A 114 -21.35 -34.44 -28.81
C LEU A 114 -20.21 -33.82 -29.64
N LYS A 115 -19.56 -34.60 -30.52
CA LYS A 115 -18.45 -34.08 -31.35
C LYS A 115 -18.92 -33.65 -32.73
N THR A 116 -18.83 -32.37 -33.06
CA THR A 116 -19.04 -31.86 -34.43
C THR A 116 -17.71 -31.93 -35.19
N LYS A 117 -17.50 -32.95 -36.03
CA LYS A 117 -16.42 -32.95 -37.04
C LYS A 117 -17.03 -32.34 -38.30
N GLY A 118 -16.26 -31.63 -39.15
CA GLY A 118 -16.78 -31.06 -40.40
C GLY A 118 -17.75 -32.01 -41.11
N ASP A 119 -19.00 -31.56 -41.25
CA ASP A 119 -20.21 -32.28 -41.72
C ASP A 119 -20.53 -33.67 -41.12
N GLU A 120 -19.75 -34.20 -40.17
CA GLU A 120 -19.94 -35.53 -39.55
C GLU A 120 -19.88 -35.48 -38.01
N THR A 121 -20.94 -35.93 -37.35
CA THR A 121 -20.94 -36.12 -35.89
C THR A 121 -20.44 -37.53 -35.54
N THR A 122 -19.58 -37.67 -34.52
CA THR A 122 -19.08 -38.99 -34.06
C THR A 122 -19.44 -39.24 -32.59
N TYR A 123 -19.89 -40.45 -32.26
CA TYR A 123 -20.33 -40.85 -30.91
C TYR A 123 -19.37 -41.89 -30.32
N PRO A 124 -19.12 -41.86 -28.99
CA PRO A 124 -18.21 -42.83 -28.33
C PRO A 124 -18.72 -44.27 -28.33
N ASP A 125 -20.04 -44.49 -28.46
CA ASP A 125 -20.70 -45.76 -28.13
C ASP A 125 -21.09 -46.63 -29.34
N ILE A 126 -20.56 -46.38 -30.56
CA ILE A 126 -20.96 -47.13 -31.78
C ILE A 126 -19.74 -47.57 -32.60
N GLU A 127 -19.48 -48.90 -32.67
CA GLU A 127 -18.73 -49.52 -33.77
C GLU A 127 -19.69 -49.79 -34.94
N LEU A 128 -19.53 -49.07 -36.05
CA LEU A 128 -20.35 -49.26 -37.26
C LEU A 128 -19.79 -50.39 -38.13
N LYS A 129 -20.67 -51.22 -38.70
CA LYS A 129 -20.29 -52.17 -39.77
C LYS A 129 -20.18 -51.43 -41.11
N GLU A 130 -19.27 -51.91 -41.96
CA GLU A 130 -18.97 -51.34 -43.28
C GLU A 130 -20.24 -51.25 -44.16
N GLY A 131 -20.69 -50.03 -44.45
CA GLY A 131 -21.85 -49.75 -45.31
C GLY A 131 -23.08 -49.09 -44.66
N GLU A 132 -23.11 -48.86 -43.34
CA GLU A 132 -24.20 -48.12 -42.68
C GLU A 132 -23.97 -46.60 -42.68
N VAL A 133 -25.00 -45.83 -43.05
CA VAL A 133 -24.97 -44.35 -43.14
C VAL A 133 -25.28 -43.69 -41.78
N LYS A 134 -24.44 -42.70 -41.39
CA LYS A 134 -24.34 -42.02 -40.08
C LYS A 134 -25.29 -40.79 -39.88
N GLU A 135 -26.59 -40.87 -40.11
CA GLU A 135 -27.38 -39.61 -40.23
C GLU A 135 -28.03 -38.99 -38.97
N PHE A 136 -28.09 -39.62 -37.79
CA PHE A 136 -29.28 -39.34 -36.96
C PHE A 136 -29.15 -38.74 -35.53
N ALA A 137 -27.96 -38.45 -35.01
CA ALA A 137 -27.80 -37.36 -34.01
C ALA A 137 -27.04 -36.14 -34.58
N GLN A 138 -27.03 -36.08 -35.92
CA GLN A 138 -26.66 -34.90 -36.68
C GLN A 138 -27.57 -33.71 -36.36
N ALA A 139 -28.81 -33.86 -35.86
CA ALA A 139 -29.77 -32.75 -35.78
C ALA A 139 -29.28 -31.54 -34.96
N THR A 140 -28.88 -31.72 -33.70
CA THR A 140 -28.38 -30.61 -32.85
C THR A 140 -26.99 -30.14 -33.26
N SER A 141 -26.09 -31.06 -33.62
CA SER A 141 -24.74 -30.75 -34.11
C SER A 141 -24.75 -29.98 -35.44
N LYS A 142 -25.61 -30.38 -36.38
CA LYS A 142 -25.85 -29.72 -37.66
C LYS A 142 -26.56 -28.39 -37.46
N LEU A 143 -27.58 -28.34 -36.60
CA LEU A 143 -28.24 -27.08 -36.24
C LEU A 143 -27.25 -26.07 -35.64
N TYR A 144 -26.40 -26.51 -34.71
CA TYR A 144 -25.33 -25.69 -34.17
C TYR A 144 -24.38 -25.19 -35.27
N SER A 145 -23.94 -26.08 -36.16
CA SER A 145 -23.03 -25.75 -37.27
C SER A 145 -23.68 -24.77 -38.24
N ASP A 146 -24.93 -24.99 -38.62
CA ASP A 146 -25.67 -24.12 -39.55
C ASP A 146 -25.96 -22.74 -38.93
N LEU A 147 -26.27 -22.66 -37.64
CA LEU A 147 -26.42 -21.40 -36.90
C LEU A 147 -25.09 -20.63 -36.81
N ARG A 148 -24.01 -21.34 -36.46
CA ARG A 148 -22.65 -20.79 -36.37
C ARG A 148 -22.17 -20.27 -37.72
N ASP A 149 -22.39 -21.04 -38.79
CA ASP A 149 -21.99 -20.70 -40.16
C ASP A 149 -22.89 -19.63 -40.79
N GLY A 150 -23.95 -19.18 -40.09
CA GLY A 150 -24.84 -18.11 -40.54
C GLY A 150 -25.81 -18.53 -41.65
N LYS A 151 -26.11 -19.83 -41.78
CA LYS A 151 -26.96 -20.42 -42.83
C LYS A 151 -28.46 -20.37 -42.52
N LEU A 152 -28.85 -19.99 -41.30
CA LEU A 152 -30.24 -20.05 -40.83
C LEU A 152 -30.77 -18.68 -40.38
N ALA A 153 -32.01 -18.39 -40.76
CA ALA A 153 -32.81 -17.26 -40.31
C ALA A 153 -33.88 -17.70 -39.28
N ILE A 154 -34.62 -16.74 -38.71
CA ILE A 154 -35.70 -17.02 -37.73
C ILE A 154 -36.81 -17.89 -38.34
N SER A 155 -37.07 -17.76 -39.64
CA SER A 155 -38.04 -18.57 -40.37
C SER A 155 -37.68 -20.06 -40.43
N ASP A 156 -36.41 -20.41 -40.21
CA ASP A 156 -35.88 -21.75 -40.43
C ASP A 156 -35.84 -22.59 -39.13
N PHE A 157 -36.32 -22.03 -38.01
CA PHE A 157 -36.31 -22.74 -36.74
C PHE A 157 -37.24 -23.96 -36.76
N ARG A 158 -36.66 -25.09 -36.34
CA ARG A 158 -37.36 -26.37 -36.28
C ARG A 158 -38.36 -26.36 -35.14
N PHE A 159 -39.62 -26.57 -35.50
CA PHE A 159 -40.75 -26.73 -34.60
C PHE A 159 -41.62 -27.89 -35.08
N GLY A 160 -42.11 -28.70 -34.14
CA GLY A 160 -43.05 -29.76 -34.43
C GLY A 160 -43.45 -30.55 -33.18
N PRO A 161 -44.34 -31.54 -33.33
CA PRO A 161 -44.70 -32.45 -32.27
C PRO A 161 -43.48 -33.12 -31.66
N LEU A 162 -43.42 -33.20 -30.33
CA LEU A 162 -42.36 -33.91 -29.63
C LEU A 162 -42.34 -35.39 -30.02
N SER A 163 -43.51 -35.96 -30.36
CA SER A 163 -43.58 -37.32 -30.92
C SER A 163 -42.75 -37.46 -32.21
N THR A 164 -42.80 -36.48 -33.12
CA THR A 164 -42.01 -36.50 -34.37
C THR A 164 -40.50 -36.41 -34.14
N TYR A 165 -40.06 -35.85 -33.01
CA TYR A 165 -38.65 -35.88 -32.62
C TYR A 165 -38.18 -37.32 -32.28
N PHE A 166 -39.11 -38.18 -31.84
CA PHE A 166 -38.86 -39.55 -31.39
C PHE A 166 -39.38 -40.67 -32.32
N GLU A 167 -40.19 -40.35 -33.34
CA GLU A 167 -40.88 -41.32 -34.23
C GLU A 167 -39.97 -42.01 -35.27
N ASP A 168 -38.73 -41.55 -35.47
CA ASP A 168 -37.78 -42.22 -36.36
C ASP A 168 -37.16 -43.44 -35.65
N GLU A 169 -37.45 -44.65 -36.16
CA GLU A 169 -36.89 -45.91 -35.65
C GLU A 169 -35.35 -45.93 -35.61
N ASN A 170 -34.68 -45.10 -36.41
CA ASN A 170 -33.22 -44.95 -36.38
C ASN A 170 -32.75 -44.00 -35.27
N ASN A 171 -33.54 -43.00 -34.88
CA ASN A 171 -33.24 -42.10 -33.74
C ASN A 171 -33.31 -42.84 -32.41
N MET A 172 -34.30 -43.72 -32.23
CA MET A 172 -34.46 -44.54 -31.02
C MET A 172 -33.36 -45.60 -30.84
N ARG A 173 -32.47 -45.81 -31.82
CA ARG A 173 -31.27 -46.66 -31.66
C ARG A 173 -30.14 -45.96 -30.90
N LEU A 174 -30.17 -44.62 -30.83
CA LEU A 174 -29.15 -43.85 -30.15
C LEU A 174 -29.44 -43.79 -28.65
N ARG A 175 -28.45 -44.18 -27.85
CA ARG A 175 -28.57 -44.16 -26.39
C ARG A 175 -28.90 -42.77 -25.84
N ILE A 176 -28.45 -41.71 -26.50
CA ILE A 176 -28.76 -40.32 -26.13
C ILE A 176 -30.26 -40.04 -26.26
N THR A 177 -30.84 -40.33 -27.41
CA THR A 177 -32.28 -40.16 -27.67
C THR A 177 -33.13 -41.04 -26.77
N GLN A 178 -32.68 -42.27 -26.47
CA GLN A 178 -33.35 -43.15 -25.50
C GLN A 178 -33.36 -42.54 -24.09
N CYS A 179 -32.27 -41.89 -23.66
CA CYS A 179 -32.20 -41.21 -22.37
C CYS A 179 -33.11 -39.98 -22.34
N GLU A 180 -33.12 -39.16 -23.38
CA GLU A 180 -34.03 -38.01 -23.50
C GLU A 180 -35.49 -38.46 -23.47
N TYR A 181 -35.85 -39.49 -24.24
CA TYR A 181 -37.19 -40.06 -24.26
C TYR A 181 -37.62 -40.56 -22.89
N ALA A 182 -36.79 -41.39 -22.23
CA ALA A 182 -37.12 -41.95 -20.92
C ALA A 182 -37.31 -40.88 -19.84
N ILE A 183 -36.53 -39.80 -19.90
CA ILE A 183 -36.69 -38.66 -19.00
C ILE A 183 -37.99 -37.89 -19.33
N LEU A 184 -38.19 -37.50 -20.60
CA LEU A 184 -39.33 -36.66 -20.96
C LEU A 184 -40.67 -37.40 -20.82
N ASP A 185 -40.75 -38.67 -21.22
CA ASP A 185 -41.97 -39.50 -21.09
C ASP A 185 -42.41 -39.65 -19.61
N ALA A 186 -41.46 -39.62 -18.68
CA ALA A 186 -41.76 -39.72 -17.26
C ALA A 186 -42.44 -38.47 -16.68
N PHE A 187 -42.40 -37.32 -17.36
CA PHE A 187 -42.93 -36.04 -16.86
C PHE A 187 -43.90 -35.35 -17.82
N PHE A 188 -43.84 -35.64 -19.11
CA PHE A 188 -44.61 -34.97 -20.17
C PHE A 188 -45.30 -36.00 -21.06
N ASN A 189 -46.55 -35.74 -21.43
CA ASN A 189 -47.24 -36.56 -22.42
C ASN A 189 -46.72 -36.20 -23.81
N ILE A 190 -45.83 -37.02 -24.37
CA ILE A 190 -45.11 -36.76 -25.63
C ILE A 190 -46.05 -36.41 -26.80
N GLN A 191 -47.30 -36.89 -26.78
CA GLN A 191 -48.29 -36.61 -27.83
C GLN A 191 -48.83 -35.17 -27.81
N ASN A 192 -48.81 -34.50 -26.65
CA ASN A 192 -49.43 -33.19 -26.44
C ASN A 192 -48.38 -32.07 -26.27
N TYR A 193 -47.11 -32.38 -26.49
CA TYR A 193 -46.00 -31.46 -26.31
C TYR A 193 -45.28 -31.26 -27.64
N ASN A 194 -44.71 -30.08 -27.81
CA ASN A 194 -43.90 -29.68 -28.96
C ASN A 194 -42.47 -29.36 -28.53
N PHE A 195 -41.57 -29.36 -29.51
CA PHE A 195 -40.20 -28.89 -29.31
C PHE A 195 -39.92 -27.66 -30.17
N LEU A 196 -39.10 -26.74 -29.65
CA LEU A 196 -38.57 -25.57 -30.36
C LEU A 196 -37.07 -25.43 -30.07
N SER A 197 -36.25 -25.38 -31.11
CA SER A 197 -34.79 -25.30 -30.96
C SER A 197 -34.28 -23.90 -31.25
N LEU A 198 -33.62 -23.27 -30.28
CA LEU A 198 -33.18 -21.88 -30.32
C LEU A 198 -31.65 -21.77 -30.12
N PRO A 199 -30.97 -20.77 -30.70
CA PRO A 199 -29.55 -20.55 -30.47
C PRO A 199 -29.30 -20.01 -29.06
N LEU A 200 -28.22 -20.50 -28.43
CA LEU A 200 -27.62 -19.86 -27.27
C LEU A 200 -26.52 -18.91 -27.76
N ILE A 201 -26.72 -17.60 -27.59
CA ILE A 201 -25.83 -16.57 -28.13
C ILE A 201 -25.08 -15.87 -27.00
N GLN A 202 -23.77 -15.68 -27.18
CA GLN A 202 -22.89 -15.00 -26.23
C GLN A 202 -22.02 -14.00 -26.99
N PHE A 203 -22.20 -12.69 -26.76
CA PHE A 203 -21.41 -11.64 -27.41
C PHE A 203 -21.25 -11.86 -28.93
N GLY A 204 -22.36 -12.03 -29.64
CA GLY A 204 -22.37 -12.22 -31.09
C GLY A 204 -21.89 -13.61 -31.57
N GLU A 205 -21.55 -14.53 -30.68
CA GLU A 205 -21.15 -15.90 -31.03
C GLU A 205 -22.22 -16.93 -30.69
N ILE A 206 -22.28 -18.00 -31.48
CA ILE A 206 -23.15 -19.14 -31.19
C ILE A 206 -22.39 -20.12 -30.27
N ASP A 207 -22.91 -20.28 -29.06
CA ASP A 207 -22.32 -21.06 -27.98
C ASP A 207 -22.97 -22.42 -27.76
N GLY A 208 -24.14 -22.62 -28.35
CA GLY A 208 -24.93 -23.80 -28.14
C GLY A 208 -26.33 -23.70 -28.71
N VAL A 209 -27.15 -24.68 -28.35
CA VAL A 209 -28.56 -24.81 -28.72
C VAL A 209 -29.38 -25.08 -27.45
N VAL A 210 -30.52 -24.43 -27.35
CA VAL A 210 -31.54 -24.65 -26.32
C VAL A 210 -32.75 -25.28 -26.98
N HIS A 211 -33.09 -26.51 -26.60
CA HIS A 211 -34.34 -27.17 -26.98
C HIS A 211 -35.37 -26.92 -25.89
N LEU A 212 -36.44 -26.20 -26.24
CA LEU A 212 -37.58 -25.93 -25.39
C LEU A 212 -38.66 -26.98 -25.66
N VAL A 213 -39.08 -27.70 -24.62
CA VAL A 213 -40.18 -28.67 -24.68
C VAL A 213 -41.38 -28.10 -23.93
N TYR A 214 -42.48 -27.85 -24.64
CA TYR A 214 -43.62 -27.09 -24.11
C TYR A 214 -44.96 -27.65 -24.63
N HIS A 215 -46.07 -27.30 -23.97
CA HIS A 215 -47.38 -27.88 -24.28
C HIS A 215 -47.97 -27.30 -25.59
N GLU A 216 -48.66 -28.11 -26.39
CA GLU A 216 -49.17 -27.72 -27.72
C GLU A 216 -50.12 -26.51 -27.72
N ASP A 217 -50.98 -26.39 -26.69
CA ASP A 217 -51.85 -25.22 -26.47
C ASP A 217 -51.11 -23.86 -26.45
N GLU A 218 -49.80 -23.86 -26.20
CA GLU A 218 -48.98 -22.66 -26.15
C GLU A 218 -48.29 -22.36 -27.50
N ASN A 219 -48.62 -23.08 -28.57
CA ASN A 219 -48.09 -22.81 -29.92
C ASN A 219 -48.31 -21.37 -30.38
N GLU A 220 -49.47 -20.79 -30.04
CA GLU A 220 -49.78 -19.41 -30.40
C GLU A 220 -48.88 -18.40 -29.69
N VAL A 221 -48.25 -18.76 -28.56
CA VAL A 221 -47.28 -17.90 -27.85
C VAL A 221 -46.09 -17.59 -28.75
N PHE A 222 -45.57 -18.57 -29.50
CA PHE A 222 -44.39 -18.39 -30.34
C PHE A 222 -44.71 -18.00 -31.79
N PHE A 223 -45.88 -18.41 -32.29
CA PHE A 223 -46.22 -18.34 -33.71
C PHE A 223 -47.45 -17.49 -34.05
N LYS A 224 -47.87 -16.58 -33.16
CA LYS A 224 -49.00 -15.66 -33.41
C LYS A 224 -48.83 -14.95 -34.76
N LYS A 225 -49.73 -15.21 -35.72
CA LYS A 225 -49.80 -14.49 -37.00
C LYS A 225 -50.30 -13.05 -36.74
N ASP A 226 -49.39 -12.11 -36.53
CA ASP A 226 -49.76 -10.70 -36.68
C ASP A 226 -50.06 -10.42 -38.17
N ALA A 227 -51.33 -10.17 -38.48
CA ALA A 227 -51.86 -9.93 -39.81
C ALA A 227 -51.50 -8.54 -40.38
N THR A 228 -50.32 -7.99 -40.06
CA THR A 228 -49.86 -6.70 -40.58
C THR A 228 -48.52 -6.87 -41.28
N GLU A 229 -48.43 -6.37 -42.52
CA GLU A 229 -47.35 -6.50 -43.51
C GLU A 229 -45.93 -6.04 -43.08
N ASN A 230 -45.66 -5.83 -41.79
CA ASN A 230 -44.34 -5.50 -41.25
C ASN A 230 -43.84 -6.59 -40.29
N TRP A 231 -43.49 -7.77 -40.84
CA TRP A 231 -42.77 -8.83 -40.13
C TRP A 231 -41.36 -8.34 -39.77
N HIS A 232 -41.18 -7.89 -38.52
CA HIS A 232 -39.86 -7.63 -37.97
C HIS A 232 -39.49 -8.76 -37.03
N ALA A 233 -38.55 -9.61 -37.42
CA ALA A 233 -38.18 -10.82 -36.69
C ALA A 233 -37.76 -10.58 -35.23
N ARG A 234 -37.17 -9.42 -34.92
CA ARG A 234 -36.87 -8.99 -33.53
C ARG A 234 -38.08 -8.74 -32.63
N LYS A 235 -39.27 -8.56 -33.20
CA LYS A 235 -40.53 -8.30 -32.46
C LYS A 235 -41.34 -9.57 -32.27
N THR A 236 -40.98 -10.68 -32.91
CA THR A 236 -41.62 -11.98 -32.71
C THR A 236 -41.31 -12.50 -31.31
N PRO A 237 -42.19 -13.31 -30.73
CA PRO A 237 -41.94 -13.95 -29.44
C PRO A 237 -40.66 -14.79 -29.43
N ILE A 238 -40.34 -15.49 -30.53
CA ILE A 238 -39.09 -16.25 -30.70
C ILE A 238 -37.87 -15.33 -30.61
N GLY A 239 -37.89 -14.20 -31.34
CA GLY A 239 -36.77 -13.26 -31.29
C GLY A 239 -36.58 -12.61 -29.91
N ARG A 240 -37.68 -12.39 -29.17
CA ARG A 240 -37.62 -11.92 -27.78
C ARG A 240 -37.05 -12.97 -26.84
N ALA A 241 -37.45 -14.24 -27.00
CA ALA A 241 -36.93 -15.35 -26.21
C ALA A 241 -35.42 -15.50 -26.40
N ILE A 242 -34.93 -15.51 -27.66
CA ILE A 242 -33.50 -15.56 -27.96
C ILE A 242 -32.74 -14.42 -27.28
N LYS A 243 -33.19 -13.17 -27.43
CA LYS A 243 -32.53 -12.02 -26.78
C LYS A 243 -32.55 -12.08 -25.26
N ALA A 244 -33.64 -12.59 -24.68
CA ALA A 244 -33.75 -12.71 -23.24
C ALA A 244 -32.78 -13.76 -22.70
N MET A 245 -32.66 -14.91 -23.38
CA MET A 245 -31.66 -15.94 -23.05
C MET A 245 -30.23 -15.41 -23.17
N SER A 246 -29.90 -14.72 -24.26
CA SER A 246 -28.57 -14.12 -24.45
C SER A 246 -28.25 -13.12 -23.35
N ARG A 247 -29.21 -12.27 -22.96
CA ARG A 247 -29.04 -11.31 -21.86
C ARG A 247 -28.72 -12.00 -20.54
N GLU A 248 -29.42 -13.08 -20.20
CA GLU A 248 -29.16 -13.83 -18.97
C GLU A 248 -27.81 -14.55 -19.02
N TYR A 249 -27.45 -15.09 -20.18
CA TYR A 249 -26.16 -15.76 -20.36
C TYR A 249 -24.99 -14.78 -20.28
N GLU A 250 -25.02 -13.68 -21.04
CA GLU A 250 -23.99 -12.64 -21.03
C GLU A 250 -23.91 -11.96 -19.66
N GLY A 251 -25.04 -11.69 -19.03
CA GLY A 251 -25.10 -11.14 -17.68
C GLY A 251 -24.43 -12.06 -16.65
N LEU A 252 -24.71 -13.37 -16.71
CA LEU A 252 -24.05 -14.35 -15.86
C LEU A 252 -22.55 -14.45 -16.13
N MET A 253 -22.14 -14.42 -17.40
CA MET A 253 -20.75 -14.51 -17.81
C MET A 253 -19.92 -13.29 -17.33
N LEU A 254 -20.49 -12.08 -17.37
CA LEU A 254 -19.85 -10.87 -16.85
C LEU A 254 -19.71 -10.91 -15.31
N ASP A 255 -20.69 -11.46 -14.62
CA ASP A 255 -20.69 -11.59 -13.17
C ASP A 255 -19.79 -12.73 -12.66
N TRP A 256 -19.44 -13.71 -13.50
CA TRP A 256 -18.69 -14.88 -13.07
C TRP A 256 -17.22 -14.56 -12.75
N GLU A 257 -16.70 -15.16 -11.70
CA GLU A 257 -15.30 -15.01 -11.32
C GLU A 257 -14.40 -15.82 -12.27
N VAL A 258 -13.38 -15.15 -12.80
CA VAL A 258 -12.39 -15.72 -13.74
C VAL A 258 -11.01 -15.18 -13.39
N GLU A 259 -9.96 -15.97 -13.64
CA GLU A 259 -8.56 -15.61 -13.36
C GLU A 259 -7.74 -15.58 -14.66
N GLY A 260 -6.52 -15.04 -14.61
CA GLY A 260 -5.56 -15.07 -15.73
C GLY A 260 -6.03 -14.35 -16.99
N GLU A 261 -5.74 -14.91 -18.17
CA GLU A 261 -6.11 -14.35 -19.48
C GLU A 261 -7.63 -14.29 -19.69
N ASN A 262 -8.40 -15.15 -19.01
CA ASN A 262 -9.86 -15.12 -19.04
C ASN A 262 -10.44 -13.83 -18.45
N TYR A 263 -9.75 -13.22 -17.49
CA TYR A 263 -10.14 -11.92 -16.93
C TYR A 263 -10.04 -10.82 -17.99
N ASP A 264 -8.93 -10.78 -18.73
CA ASP A 264 -8.73 -9.82 -19.80
C ASP A 264 -9.73 -10.02 -20.94
N PHE A 265 -10.02 -11.27 -21.29
CA PHE A 265 -11.07 -11.59 -22.25
C PHE A 265 -12.42 -11.03 -21.80
N LYS A 266 -12.83 -11.30 -20.55
CA LYS A 266 -14.11 -10.83 -20.00
C LYS A 266 -14.22 -9.31 -20.04
N LYS A 267 -13.13 -8.62 -19.67
CA LYS A 267 -13.04 -7.14 -19.70
C LYS A 267 -13.24 -6.57 -21.10
N LYS A 268 -12.77 -7.29 -22.12
CA LYS A 268 -12.80 -6.88 -23.54
C LYS A 268 -14.01 -7.43 -24.30
N ALA A 269 -14.76 -8.38 -23.73
CA ALA A 269 -15.84 -9.11 -24.42
C ALA A 269 -16.88 -8.19 -25.05
N TYR A 270 -17.26 -7.12 -24.34
CA TYR A 270 -18.18 -6.13 -24.87
C TYR A 270 -17.55 -5.25 -25.96
N SER A 271 -16.31 -4.77 -25.78
CA SER A 271 -15.59 -3.99 -26.80
C SER A 271 -15.49 -4.71 -28.13
N ARG A 272 -15.30 -6.04 -28.11
CA ARG A 272 -15.21 -6.88 -29.33
C ARG A 272 -16.46 -6.83 -30.22
N VAL A 273 -17.63 -6.55 -29.67
CA VAL A 273 -18.89 -6.53 -30.44
C VAL A 273 -19.40 -5.12 -30.75
N VAL A 274 -18.72 -4.07 -30.28
CA VAL A 274 -19.14 -2.67 -30.50
C VAL A 274 -18.08 -1.78 -31.12
N ASP A 275 -16.82 -2.20 -31.09
CA ASP A 275 -15.71 -1.49 -31.69
C ASP A 275 -15.20 -2.22 -32.94
N PRO A 276 -15.46 -1.68 -34.15
CA PRO A 276 -15.04 -2.31 -35.41
C PRO A 276 -13.51 -2.41 -35.55
N ASP A 277 -12.75 -1.59 -34.83
CA ASP A 277 -11.29 -1.62 -34.87
C ASP A 277 -10.69 -2.67 -33.90
N PHE A 278 -11.51 -3.21 -32.99
CA PHE A 278 -11.05 -4.14 -31.96
C PHE A 278 -11.05 -5.61 -32.39
N ASP A 279 -12.16 -6.08 -32.96
CA ASP A 279 -12.32 -7.44 -33.50
C ASP A 279 -13.17 -7.37 -34.76
N LYS A 280 -12.53 -6.92 -35.85
CA LYS A 280 -13.20 -6.65 -37.13
C LYS A 280 -13.96 -7.87 -37.66
N GLU A 281 -13.38 -9.06 -37.54
CA GLU A 281 -14.01 -10.30 -38.01
C GLU A 281 -15.30 -10.61 -37.24
N LEU A 282 -15.29 -10.47 -35.90
CA LEU A 282 -16.50 -10.65 -35.10
C LEU A 282 -17.53 -9.55 -35.38
N TYR A 283 -17.08 -8.31 -35.54
CA TYR A 283 -17.94 -7.16 -35.82
C TYR A 283 -18.68 -7.31 -37.16
N ASP A 284 -17.96 -7.66 -38.23
CA ASP A 284 -18.52 -7.88 -39.57
C ASP A 284 -19.54 -9.05 -39.55
N ARG A 285 -19.27 -10.10 -38.76
CA ARG A 285 -20.19 -11.24 -38.61
C ARG A 285 -21.54 -10.91 -37.99
N LEU A 286 -21.66 -9.84 -37.20
CA LEU A 286 -22.95 -9.40 -36.67
C LEU A 286 -23.93 -8.99 -37.80
N GLU A 287 -23.40 -8.63 -38.98
CA GLU A 287 -24.16 -8.27 -40.18
C GLU A 287 -24.26 -9.44 -41.18
N GLU A 288 -23.20 -10.24 -41.32
CA GLU A 288 -23.15 -11.36 -42.27
C GLU A 288 -23.97 -12.59 -41.82
N ASN A 289 -24.00 -12.89 -40.53
CA ASN A 289 -24.77 -14.01 -40.00
C ASN A 289 -26.26 -13.65 -39.96
N TRP A 290 -27.08 -14.44 -40.68
CA TRP A 290 -28.51 -14.15 -40.88
C TRP A 290 -29.27 -13.95 -39.57
N ILE A 291 -29.16 -14.88 -38.60
CA ILE A 291 -29.89 -14.78 -37.33
C ILE A 291 -29.42 -13.59 -36.47
N LEU A 292 -28.12 -13.26 -36.48
CA LEU A 292 -27.58 -12.13 -35.73
C LEU A 292 -28.04 -10.78 -36.30
N ASN A 293 -28.05 -10.68 -37.64
CA ASN A 293 -28.50 -9.51 -38.38
C ASN A 293 -30.02 -9.31 -38.25
N GLU A 294 -30.83 -10.36 -38.41
CA GLU A 294 -32.30 -10.29 -38.30
C GLU A 294 -32.74 -9.84 -36.89
N LEU A 295 -32.00 -10.28 -35.86
CA LEU A 295 -32.19 -9.86 -34.48
C LEU A 295 -31.54 -8.51 -34.16
N LYS A 296 -30.72 -7.95 -35.06
CA LYS A 296 -30.01 -6.67 -34.89
C LYS A 296 -29.15 -6.65 -33.62
N TYR A 297 -28.27 -7.63 -33.46
CA TYR A 297 -27.36 -7.71 -32.30
C TYR A 297 -26.37 -6.54 -32.22
N GLN A 298 -25.86 -6.06 -33.34
CA GLN A 298 -24.99 -4.88 -33.40
C GLN A 298 -25.69 -3.63 -32.81
N GLU A 299 -26.91 -3.30 -33.28
CA GLU A 299 -27.72 -2.21 -32.70
C GLU A 299 -28.05 -2.45 -31.22
N TYR A 300 -28.27 -3.71 -30.83
CA TYR A 300 -28.58 -4.08 -29.44
C TYR A 300 -27.42 -3.75 -28.51
N TYR A 301 -26.19 -4.19 -28.83
CA TYR A 301 -25.02 -3.89 -28.01
C TYR A 301 -24.77 -2.38 -27.96
N GLN A 302 -24.80 -1.69 -29.11
CA GLN A 302 -24.62 -0.22 -29.16
C GLN A 302 -25.65 0.53 -28.30
N ARG A 303 -26.93 0.15 -28.36
CA ARG A 303 -27.99 0.80 -27.57
C ARG A 303 -27.86 0.56 -26.07
N HIS A 304 -27.42 -0.62 -25.67
CA HIS A 304 -27.32 -1.02 -24.27
C HIS A 304 -25.91 -0.85 -23.69
N ARG A 305 -25.07 -0.05 -24.34
CA ARG A 305 -23.72 0.30 -23.87
C ARG A 305 -23.64 0.65 -22.38
N PRO A 306 -24.47 1.55 -21.83
CA PRO A 306 -24.38 1.89 -20.41
C PRO A 306 -24.62 0.71 -19.47
N TYR A 307 -25.40 -0.30 -19.89
CA TYR A 307 -25.67 -1.50 -19.09
C TYR A 307 -24.45 -2.43 -19.06
N PHE A 308 -23.85 -2.71 -20.22
CA PHE A 308 -22.68 -3.60 -20.31
C PHE A 308 -21.44 -2.97 -19.68
N ASP A 309 -21.17 -1.69 -19.99
CA ASP A 309 -20.07 -0.93 -19.39
C ASP A 309 -20.25 -0.89 -17.85
N GLY A 310 -21.43 -0.48 -17.37
CA GLY A 310 -21.69 -0.38 -15.92
C GLY A 310 -21.75 -1.70 -15.17
N ARG A 311 -21.93 -2.85 -15.85
CA ARG A 311 -21.88 -4.19 -15.24
C ARG A 311 -20.44 -4.72 -15.21
N SER A 312 -19.68 -4.51 -16.30
CA SER A 312 -18.24 -4.77 -16.35
C SER A 312 -17.50 -4.01 -15.26
N ASP A 313 -17.78 -2.71 -15.13
CA ASP A 313 -17.20 -1.85 -14.09
C ASP A 313 -17.53 -2.33 -12.68
N ARG A 314 -18.76 -2.81 -12.42
CA ARG A 314 -19.15 -3.31 -11.09
C ARG A 314 -18.51 -4.65 -10.77
N ALA A 315 -18.42 -5.55 -11.75
CA ALA A 315 -17.73 -6.83 -11.61
C ALA A 315 -16.24 -6.65 -11.29
N GLU A 316 -15.60 -5.58 -11.77
CA GLU A 316 -14.22 -5.22 -11.44
C GLU A 316 -14.12 -4.48 -10.10
N ASN A 317 -14.96 -3.47 -9.86
CA ASN A 317 -14.80 -2.58 -8.73
C ASN A 317 -15.21 -3.20 -7.39
N ILE A 318 -16.27 -4.01 -7.34
CA ILE A 318 -16.78 -4.55 -6.07
C ILE A 318 -15.76 -5.51 -5.42
N PRO A 319 -15.22 -6.53 -6.11
CA PRO A 319 -14.19 -7.39 -5.53
C PRO A 319 -12.94 -6.62 -5.12
N ASN A 320 -12.52 -5.63 -5.92
CA ASN A 320 -11.39 -4.77 -5.59
C ASN A 320 -11.64 -3.93 -4.32
N MET A 321 -12.84 -3.38 -4.16
CA MET A 321 -13.24 -2.66 -2.95
C MET A 321 -13.28 -3.58 -1.72
N MET A 322 -13.83 -4.79 -1.87
CA MET A 322 -13.85 -5.79 -0.79
C MET A 322 -12.43 -6.22 -0.39
N ASN A 323 -11.57 -6.54 -1.36
CA ASN A 323 -10.18 -6.89 -1.12
C ASN A 323 -9.41 -5.74 -0.46
N LYS A 324 -9.64 -4.50 -0.90
CA LYS A 324 -9.11 -3.32 -0.23
C LYS A 324 -9.57 -3.29 1.23
N GLN A 325 -10.87 -3.44 1.49
CA GLN A 325 -11.45 -3.44 2.84
C GLN A 325 -10.88 -4.54 3.74
N PHE A 326 -10.76 -5.78 3.24
CA PHE A 326 -10.13 -6.88 3.97
C PHE A 326 -8.68 -6.58 4.31
N ARG A 327 -7.92 -6.03 3.35
CA ARG A 327 -6.54 -5.60 3.58
C ARG A 327 -6.46 -4.49 4.63
N GLN A 328 -7.34 -3.48 4.59
CA GLN A 328 -7.38 -2.42 5.61
C GLN A 328 -7.63 -3.00 6.99
N THR A 329 -8.64 -3.86 7.11
CA THR A 329 -9.00 -4.54 8.35
C THR A 329 -7.85 -5.41 8.86
N ALA A 330 -7.13 -6.09 7.96
CA ALA A 330 -6.00 -6.93 8.31
C ALA A 330 -4.80 -6.10 8.81
N ILE A 331 -4.44 -5.02 8.11
CA ILE A 331 -3.39 -4.09 8.54
C ILE A 331 -3.69 -3.57 9.94
N LEU A 332 -4.92 -3.07 10.16
CA LEU A 332 -5.35 -2.58 11.47
C LEU A 332 -5.21 -3.67 12.53
N SER A 333 -5.74 -4.87 12.29
CA SER A 333 -5.70 -5.99 13.24
C SER A 333 -4.26 -6.42 13.59
N ILE A 334 -3.39 -6.55 12.58
CA ILE A 334 -1.99 -6.98 12.77
C ILE A 334 -1.21 -5.95 13.58
N ILE A 335 -1.42 -4.67 13.28
CA ILE A 335 -0.74 -3.65 14.03
C ILE A 335 -1.34 -3.58 15.43
N ILE A 336 -2.67 -3.75 15.64
CA ILE A 336 -3.32 -3.66 16.98
C ILE A 336 -2.70 -4.70 17.90
N ASP A 337 -2.49 -5.89 17.37
CA ASP A 337 -1.76 -6.95 18.05
C ASP A 337 -0.31 -6.55 18.39
N SER A 338 0.42 -5.89 17.47
CA SER A 338 1.77 -5.36 17.74
C SER A 338 1.79 -4.36 18.91
N TYR A 339 0.80 -3.48 18.97
CA TYR A 339 0.70 -2.47 20.03
C TYR A 339 0.31 -3.05 21.37
N ALA A 340 -0.68 -3.94 21.38
CA ALA A 340 -1.05 -4.65 22.59
C ALA A 340 0.17 -5.40 23.15
N HIS A 341 1.01 -5.99 22.31
CA HIS A 341 2.26 -6.58 22.77
C HIS A 341 3.28 -5.54 23.27
N ASN A 342 3.51 -4.45 22.54
CA ASN A 342 4.56 -3.48 22.87
C ASN A 342 4.20 -2.59 24.07
N ILE A 343 3.01 -2.01 24.09
CA ILE A 343 2.56 -1.15 25.19
C ILE A 343 2.16 -1.99 26.39
N THR A 344 1.39 -3.06 26.21
CA THR A 344 0.90 -3.80 27.37
C THR A 344 1.97 -4.79 27.85
N ALA A 345 2.39 -5.77 27.05
CA ALA A 345 3.27 -6.81 27.56
C ALA A 345 4.68 -6.29 27.91
N HIS A 346 5.36 -5.62 26.99
CA HIS A 346 6.75 -5.22 27.21
C HIS A 346 6.90 -4.08 28.24
N SER A 347 6.06 -3.04 28.20
CA SER A 347 6.14 -1.98 29.22
C SER A 347 5.73 -2.47 30.61
N LEU A 348 4.72 -3.35 30.73
CA LEU A 348 4.38 -3.95 32.02
C LEU A 348 5.50 -4.87 32.52
N THR A 349 6.19 -5.58 31.63
CA THR A 349 7.37 -6.39 32.00
C THR A 349 8.49 -5.49 32.56
N ALA A 350 8.73 -4.33 31.94
CA ALA A 350 9.68 -3.34 32.45
C ALA A 350 9.30 -2.80 33.83
N LEU A 351 8.02 -2.43 34.01
CA LEU A 351 7.50 -1.96 35.29
C LEU A 351 7.50 -3.04 36.37
N GLU A 352 7.10 -4.27 36.02
CA GLU A 352 7.15 -5.43 36.90
C GLU A 352 8.59 -5.68 37.37
N TRP A 353 9.55 -5.70 36.43
CA TRP A 353 10.96 -5.83 36.76
C TRP A 353 11.39 -4.74 37.75
N TRP A 354 11.07 -3.47 37.47
CA TRP A 354 11.43 -2.36 38.35
C TRP A 354 10.81 -2.48 39.74
N PHE A 355 9.51 -2.79 39.85
CA PHE A 355 8.84 -2.97 41.13
C PHE A 355 9.42 -4.15 41.93
N ARG A 356 9.78 -5.26 41.25
CA ARG A 356 10.47 -6.39 41.88
C ARG A 356 11.83 -5.96 42.45
N GLN A 357 12.63 -5.21 41.69
CA GLN A 357 13.92 -4.71 42.17
C GLN A 357 13.75 -3.77 43.37
N ARG A 358 12.74 -2.89 43.34
CA ARG A 358 12.45 -1.96 44.44
C ARG A 358 11.99 -2.68 45.70
N TRP A 359 11.10 -3.66 45.56
CA TRP A 359 10.66 -4.50 46.67
C TRP A 359 11.82 -5.27 47.32
N LEU A 360 12.77 -5.77 46.52
CA LEU A 360 13.99 -6.41 47.03
C LEU A 360 14.88 -5.42 47.81
N LEU A 361 14.98 -4.16 47.38
CA LEU A 361 15.69 -3.11 48.13
C LEU A 361 15.02 -2.77 49.47
N ASP A 362 13.69 -2.82 49.53
CA ASP A 362 12.92 -2.51 50.75
C ASP A 362 12.75 -3.73 51.67
N SER A 363 13.09 -4.94 51.21
CA SER A 363 12.96 -6.18 51.97
C SER A 363 13.89 -6.23 53.20
N PRO A 364 13.49 -6.92 54.29
CA PRO A 364 14.30 -7.02 55.51
C PRO A 364 15.61 -7.80 55.26
N GLU A 365 16.68 -7.46 56.01
CA GLU A 365 18.06 -7.99 55.87
C GLU A 365 18.17 -9.52 55.69
N PRO A 366 17.41 -10.39 56.41
CA PRO A 366 17.51 -11.84 56.23
C PRO A 366 17.15 -12.33 54.82
N LEU A 367 16.29 -11.61 54.10
CA LEU A 367 15.93 -11.90 52.71
C LEU A 367 16.99 -11.39 51.72
N LYS A 368 17.72 -10.33 52.07
CA LYS A 368 18.81 -9.77 51.25
C LYS A 368 20.05 -10.66 51.27
N ASP A 369 20.35 -11.28 52.41
CA ASP A 369 21.46 -12.23 52.59
C ASP A 369 21.23 -13.54 51.81
N ILE A 370 19.98 -14.00 51.68
CA ILE A 370 19.64 -15.19 50.88
C ILE A 370 19.83 -14.92 49.36
N ILE A 371 19.71 -13.66 48.93
CA ILE A 371 19.68 -13.25 47.52
C ILE A 371 21.00 -12.57 47.07
N ASN A 372 22.02 -12.48 47.93
CA ASN A 372 23.32 -11.86 47.62
C ASN A 372 23.23 -10.40 47.11
N ILE A 373 22.30 -9.60 47.66
CA ILE A 373 22.15 -8.19 47.29
C ILE A 373 23.11 -7.33 48.12
N ALA A 374 23.97 -6.55 47.46
CA ALA A 374 24.95 -5.68 48.12
C ALA A 374 24.25 -4.68 49.08
N PRO A 375 24.70 -4.51 50.33
CA PRO A 375 24.02 -3.64 51.28
C PRO A 375 24.32 -2.15 50.97
N LYS A 376 23.26 -1.33 50.96
CA LYS A 376 23.24 0.10 51.37
C LYS A 376 23.59 1.23 50.37
N LYS A 377 23.74 1.04 49.05
CA LYS A 377 24.10 2.18 48.15
C LYS A 377 23.35 2.36 46.82
N ALA A 378 22.34 1.54 46.50
CA ALA A 378 21.55 1.77 45.29
C ALA A 378 20.45 2.81 45.55
N ASP A 379 20.62 4.04 45.05
CA ASP A 379 19.52 4.99 44.90
C ASP A 379 18.60 4.45 43.79
N GLY A 380 17.54 3.74 44.18
CA GLY A 380 16.64 3.00 43.27
C GLY A 380 15.77 3.88 42.36
N LEU A 381 16.11 5.16 42.23
CA LEU A 381 15.46 6.12 41.35
C LEU A 381 15.91 5.88 39.89
N LEU A 382 14.94 5.68 39.00
CA LEU A 382 15.13 5.46 37.56
C LEU A 382 14.45 6.57 36.72
N VAL A 383 14.59 7.82 37.15
CA VAL A 383 13.81 8.94 36.58
C VAL A 383 14.09 9.11 35.09
N HIS A 384 15.35 9.05 34.66
CA HIS A 384 15.73 9.21 33.26
C HIS A 384 15.28 8.03 32.39
N GLU A 385 15.42 6.81 32.89
CA GLU A 385 15.06 5.59 32.17
C GLU A 385 13.54 5.45 32.03
N ILE A 386 12.79 5.75 33.11
CA ILE A 386 11.31 5.77 33.08
C ILE A 386 10.81 6.87 32.15
N HIS A 387 11.40 8.08 32.21
CA HIS A 387 11.04 9.16 31.30
C HIS A 387 11.23 8.73 29.83
N THR A 388 12.37 8.11 29.52
CA THR A 388 12.68 7.65 28.15
C THR A 388 11.71 6.56 27.69
N MET A 389 11.37 5.62 28.58
CA MET A 389 10.36 4.60 28.31
C MET A 389 8.98 5.22 28.06
N ILE A 390 8.49 6.10 28.95
CA ILE A 390 7.17 6.76 28.79
C ILE A 390 7.11 7.53 27.48
N ARG A 391 8.16 8.28 27.16
CA ARG A 391 8.26 9.01 25.90
C ARG A 391 8.17 8.06 24.70
N TYR A 392 8.88 6.94 24.72
CA TYR A 392 8.78 5.95 23.66
C TYR A 392 7.37 5.38 23.51
N LEU A 393 6.65 5.14 24.61
CA LEU A 393 5.27 4.67 24.58
C LEU A 393 4.32 5.74 23.99
N GLN A 394 4.54 7.01 24.33
CA GLN A 394 3.82 8.14 23.74
C GLN A 394 4.06 8.22 22.22
N ASP A 395 5.31 8.12 21.78
CA ASP A 395 5.69 8.17 20.37
C ASP A 395 5.21 6.92 19.61
N LYS A 396 5.15 5.74 20.26
CA LYS A 396 4.43 4.56 19.73
C LYS A 396 2.93 4.85 19.57
N GLY A 397 2.31 5.64 20.43
CA GLY A 397 0.93 6.12 20.23
C GLY A 397 0.76 6.97 18.96
N ALA A 398 1.80 7.67 18.50
CA ALA A 398 1.79 8.38 17.22
C ALA A 398 1.88 7.43 16.01
N PHE A 399 2.66 6.36 16.14
CA PHE A 399 2.71 5.29 15.14
C PHE A 399 1.31 4.72 14.87
N TRP A 400 0.47 4.66 15.90
CA TRP A 400 -0.93 4.27 15.82
C TRP A 400 -1.82 5.20 15.03
N THR A 401 -1.77 6.49 15.37
CA THR A 401 -2.57 7.49 14.66
C THR A 401 -2.09 7.65 13.21
N GLY A 402 -0.85 7.27 12.91
CA GLY A 402 -0.32 7.16 11.56
C GLY A 402 -1.04 6.11 10.70
N LEU A 403 -1.52 5.00 11.27
CA LEU A 403 -2.19 3.93 10.52
C LEU A 403 -3.54 4.35 9.95
N THR A 404 -4.32 5.08 10.75
CA THR A 404 -5.66 5.54 10.34
C THR A 404 -5.60 6.62 9.25
N ARG A 405 -4.44 7.25 9.05
CA ARG A 405 -4.22 8.28 8.03
C ARG A 405 -3.80 7.73 6.65
N GLU A 406 -3.52 6.43 6.54
CA GLU A 406 -3.10 5.68 5.33
C GLU A 406 -1.75 6.07 4.69
N ARG A 407 -1.44 7.36 4.61
CA ARG A 407 -0.20 7.94 4.06
C ARG A 407 0.40 8.96 5.01
N SER A 408 1.73 9.11 4.98
CA SER A 408 2.42 10.23 5.61
C SER A 408 2.69 11.35 4.61
N PHE A 409 2.45 12.58 5.04
CA PHE A 409 2.89 13.81 4.36
C PHE A 409 4.27 14.19 4.91
N GLY A 410 5.30 14.12 4.07
CA GLY A 410 6.69 14.39 4.45
C GLY A 410 7.32 13.34 5.38
N GLY A 411 8.44 13.71 6.01
CA GLY A 411 9.14 12.85 6.96
C GLY A 411 10.24 13.60 7.72
N LYS A 412 11.21 12.84 8.24
CA LYS A 412 12.38 13.36 8.95
C LYS A 412 13.63 12.66 8.44
N THR A 413 14.67 13.41 8.14
CA THR A 413 16.02 12.84 7.98
C THR A 413 16.74 12.80 9.32
N SER A 414 17.36 11.66 9.65
CA SER A 414 18.13 11.49 10.89
C SER A 414 19.35 10.62 10.66
N SER A 415 20.44 10.91 11.36
CA SER A 415 21.60 10.01 11.36
C SER A 415 21.23 8.67 11.99
N LEU A 416 21.79 7.57 11.49
CA LEU A 416 21.59 6.25 12.10
C LEU A 416 22.18 6.21 13.52
N TYR A 417 23.17 7.04 13.85
CA TYR A 417 23.65 7.22 15.23
C TYR A 417 22.52 7.71 16.14
N SER A 418 21.80 8.77 15.73
CA SER A 418 20.71 9.31 16.54
C SER A 418 19.60 8.28 16.77
N ILE A 419 19.28 7.49 15.75
CA ILE A 419 18.25 6.44 15.82
C ILE A 419 18.69 5.30 16.75
N LEU A 420 19.90 4.77 16.59
CA LEU A 420 20.37 3.61 17.33
C LEU A 420 20.80 3.95 18.77
N TRP A 421 21.43 5.11 18.99
CA TRP A 421 21.89 5.50 20.32
C TRP A 421 20.78 6.14 21.15
N TYR A 422 20.25 7.29 20.70
CA TYR A 422 19.28 8.05 21.48
C TYR A 422 17.87 7.47 21.42
N GLY A 423 17.48 6.90 20.28
CA GLY A 423 16.13 6.34 20.10
C GLY A 423 15.98 4.90 20.58
N PHE A 424 16.98 4.05 20.32
CA PHE A 424 16.91 2.62 20.63
C PHE A 424 17.67 2.26 21.92
N ALA A 425 19.00 2.36 21.95
CA ALA A 425 19.82 1.87 23.07
C ALA A 425 19.47 2.52 24.42
N ARG A 426 19.19 3.83 24.44
CA ARG A 426 18.79 4.58 25.65
C ARG A 426 17.39 4.29 26.16
N ASN A 427 16.58 3.51 25.46
CA ASN A 427 15.36 2.98 26.04
C ASN A 427 15.64 1.64 26.74
N SER A 428 16.56 1.71 27.70
CA SER A 428 17.17 0.57 28.36
C SER A 428 16.16 -0.31 29.10
N LEU A 429 15.13 0.27 29.72
CA LEU A 429 14.10 -0.51 30.40
C LEU A 429 13.25 -1.34 29.44
N LEU A 430 12.80 -0.75 28.34
CA LEU A 430 11.96 -1.48 27.38
C LEU A 430 12.76 -2.57 26.67
N PHE A 431 13.92 -2.23 26.12
CA PHE A 431 14.72 -3.18 25.34
C PHE A 431 15.54 -4.13 26.21
N GLY A 432 15.96 -3.72 27.41
CA GLY A 432 16.63 -4.59 28.37
C GLY A 432 15.70 -5.66 28.94
N THR A 433 14.38 -5.37 29.05
CA THR A 433 13.39 -6.34 29.53
C THR A 433 12.67 -7.11 28.41
N ILE A 434 12.99 -6.86 27.14
CA ILE A 434 12.30 -7.48 26.01
C ILE A 434 12.41 -9.02 25.99
N ALA A 435 13.47 -9.55 26.59
CA ALA A 435 13.75 -10.98 26.75
C ALA A 435 13.77 -11.41 28.24
N PHE A 436 13.10 -10.64 29.11
CA PHE A 436 13.10 -10.89 30.55
C PHE A 436 12.38 -12.20 30.91
N SER A 437 11.33 -12.57 30.18
CA SER A 437 10.63 -13.86 30.35
C SER A 437 11.53 -15.07 30.17
N GLU A 438 12.58 -14.92 29.35
CA GLU A 438 13.58 -15.94 29.05
C GLU A 438 14.74 -15.91 30.08
N GLY A 439 14.73 -14.97 31.03
CA GLY A 439 15.76 -14.78 32.05
C GLY A 439 16.99 -14.00 31.57
N ILE A 440 16.89 -13.29 30.46
CA ILE A 440 18.00 -12.53 29.87
C ILE A 440 17.90 -11.07 30.32
N LEU A 441 18.96 -10.56 30.94
CA LEU A 441 19.03 -9.18 31.47
C LEU A 441 20.00 -8.27 30.71
N LYS A 442 20.67 -8.82 29.70
CA LYS A 442 21.73 -8.15 28.97
C LYS A 442 21.48 -8.26 27.47
N VAL A 443 21.49 -7.10 26.80
CA VAL A 443 21.35 -7.00 25.34
C VAL A 443 22.57 -6.25 24.79
N LYS A 444 23.28 -6.86 23.85
CA LYS A 444 24.41 -6.28 23.14
C LYS A 444 23.98 -5.87 21.75
N ILE A 445 24.41 -4.69 21.31
CA ILE A 445 24.14 -4.19 19.96
C ILE A 445 25.48 -4.14 19.22
N ASN A 446 25.56 -4.92 18.16
CA ASN A 446 26.67 -4.90 17.21
C ASN A 446 26.21 -4.22 15.92
N VAL A 447 27.12 -3.47 15.31
CA VAL A 447 26.86 -2.77 14.05
C VAL A 447 27.96 -3.07 13.06
N SER A 448 27.60 -3.32 11.80
CA SER A 448 28.55 -3.44 10.69
C SER A 448 28.14 -2.54 9.52
N ILE A 449 29.04 -1.70 9.06
CA ILE A 449 28.93 -0.93 7.82
C ILE A 449 29.67 -1.71 6.74
N VAL A 450 28.95 -2.11 5.70
CA VAL A 450 29.43 -3.08 4.71
C VAL A 450 29.29 -2.55 3.28
N LYS A 451 30.14 -3.06 2.40
CA LYS A 451 30.09 -2.79 0.95
C LYS A 451 30.16 -4.09 0.17
N THR A 452 29.23 -4.28 -0.77
CA THR A 452 29.34 -5.37 -1.77
C THR A 452 30.49 -5.08 -2.72
N ILE A 453 31.38 -6.06 -2.87
CA ILE A 453 32.49 -6.04 -3.83
C ILE A 453 32.15 -6.88 -5.06
N GLU A 454 31.42 -7.98 -4.87
CA GLU A 454 31.08 -8.92 -5.94
C GLU A 454 29.64 -9.38 -5.79
N ASN A 455 28.92 -9.43 -6.91
CA ASN A 455 27.55 -9.93 -6.99
C ASN A 455 27.51 -11.11 -7.97
N GLN A 456 27.30 -12.31 -7.43
CA GLN A 456 27.14 -13.52 -8.21
C GLN A 456 25.65 -13.89 -8.27
N ASN A 457 25.10 -13.85 -9.48
CA ASN A 457 23.73 -14.25 -9.79
C ASN A 457 22.64 -13.56 -8.93
N ASN A 458 22.88 -12.35 -8.41
CA ASN A 458 21.89 -11.58 -7.62
C ASN A 458 21.38 -12.28 -6.35
N VAL A 459 22.12 -13.29 -5.88
CA VAL A 459 21.79 -14.14 -4.73
C VAL A 459 22.97 -14.25 -3.78
N LEU A 460 24.18 -14.39 -4.31
CA LEU A 460 25.41 -14.53 -3.53
C LEU A 460 26.24 -13.26 -3.67
N PHE A 461 26.60 -12.67 -2.54
CA PHE A 461 27.31 -11.40 -2.48
C PHE A 461 28.59 -11.58 -1.69
N LYS A 462 29.69 -11.09 -2.23
CA LYS A 462 30.95 -10.95 -1.50
C LYS A 462 31.00 -9.55 -0.91
N LYS A 463 31.00 -9.47 0.42
CA LYS A 463 30.91 -8.23 1.18
C LYS A 463 32.21 -7.93 1.90
N LYS A 464 32.53 -6.66 2.04
CA LYS A 464 33.63 -6.15 2.86
C LYS A 464 33.10 -5.33 4.03
N ASN A 465 33.63 -5.61 5.22
CA ASN A 465 33.41 -4.78 6.39
C ASN A 465 34.25 -3.50 6.26
N ILE A 466 33.60 -2.34 6.23
CA ILE A 466 34.27 -1.03 6.29
C ILE A 466 34.56 -0.69 7.74
N CYS A 467 33.55 -0.85 8.60
CA CYS A 467 33.64 -0.65 10.03
C CYS A 467 32.64 -1.61 10.69
N ALA A 468 33.08 -2.40 11.66
CA ALA A 468 32.20 -3.32 12.36
C ALA A 468 32.69 -3.51 13.79
N GLY A 469 31.76 -3.65 14.73
CA GLY A 469 32.14 -3.83 16.12
C GLY A 469 30.98 -3.77 17.11
N HIS A 470 31.36 -3.79 18.38
CA HIS A 470 30.43 -3.67 19.49
C HIS A 470 30.07 -2.21 19.73
N PHE A 471 28.82 -1.85 19.48
CA PHE A 471 28.33 -0.48 19.57
C PHE A 471 27.91 -0.10 20.99
N SER A 472 27.05 -0.92 21.60
CA SER A 472 26.53 -0.64 22.95
C SER A 472 26.03 -1.90 23.66
N THR A 473 25.98 -1.82 24.99
CA THR A 473 25.39 -2.83 25.85
C THR A 473 24.30 -2.20 26.72
N ILE A 474 23.14 -2.84 26.78
CA ILE A 474 22.10 -2.60 27.77
C ILE A 474 22.21 -3.72 28.82
N ASP A 475 22.49 -3.37 30.08
CA ASP A 475 22.71 -4.33 31.14
C ASP A 475 21.88 -3.99 32.39
N LEU A 476 20.77 -4.69 32.57
CA LEU A 476 19.88 -4.48 33.73
C LEU A 476 20.46 -5.07 35.02
N SER A 477 21.50 -5.90 34.96
CA SER A 477 22.16 -6.41 36.17
C SER A 477 22.93 -5.31 36.91
N ALA A 478 23.25 -4.20 36.23
CA ALA A 478 23.91 -3.03 36.80
C ALA A 478 23.03 -2.22 37.79
N PHE A 479 21.78 -2.64 38.05
CA PHE A 479 20.87 -1.94 38.97
C PHE A 479 21.47 -1.70 40.36
N TYR A 480 22.26 -2.64 40.87
CA TYR A 480 22.90 -2.55 42.18
C TYR A 480 24.28 -1.88 42.17
N GLU A 481 24.80 -1.51 41.01
CA GLU A 481 26.07 -0.80 40.90
C GLU A 481 25.90 0.68 41.29
N SER A 482 26.92 1.24 41.95
CA SER A 482 26.94 2.68 42.24
C SER A 482 26.91 3.48 40.95
N VAL A 483 26.03 4.49 40.86
CA VAL A 483 25.98 5.42 39.71
C VAL A 483 27.38 6.01 39.53
N LYS A 484 28.09 5.57 38.49
CA LYS A 484 29.31 6.27 38.07
C LYS A 484 28.83 7.59 37.49
N THR A 485 29.20 8.70 38.12
CA THR A 485 29.10 10.04 37.54
C THR A 485 30.04 10.10 36.34
N GLY A 486 29.61 9.51 35.22
CA GLY A 486 30.29 9.62 33.94
C GLY A 486 29.98 10.98 33.29
N SER A 487 30.86 11.39 32.36
CA SER A 487 30.70 12.56 31.49
C SER A 487 29.27 12.73 30.96
N ASP A 488 28.87 13.98 30.70
CA ASP A 488 27.56 14.44 30.19
C ASP A 488 26.92 13.60 29.04
N GLU A 489 27.65 12.73 28.36
CA GLU A 489 27.15 11.87 27.28
C GLU A 489 26.36 10.61 27.74
N VAL A 490 26.46 10.14 28.99
CA VAL A 490 25.75 8.90 29.46
C VAL A 490 24.88 9.20 30.69
N LEU A 491 23.63 9.59 30.44
CA LEU A 491 22.61 9.84 31.48
C LEU A 491 21.82 8.59 31.91
N ASP A 492 21.91 7.48 31.15
CA ASP A 492 21.20 6.22 31.43
C ASP A 492 22.14 5.23 32.13
N ARG A 493 21.73 4.72 33.29
CA ARG A 493 22.59 3.88 34.13
C ARG A 493 22.82 2.45 33.61
N PHE A 494 21.95 1.97 32.73
CA PHE A 494 22.01 0.60 32.21
C PHE A 494 22.71 0.52 30.85
N VAL A 495 23.02 1.66 30.24
CA VAL A 495 23.63 1.71 28.91
C VAL A 495 25.11 1.99 29.00
N GLN A 496 25.91 1.11 28.39
CA GLN A 496 27.36 1.24 28.32
C GLN A 496 27.79 1.34 26.85
N PRO A 497 28.64 2.32 26.48
CA PRO A 497 29.29 2.33 25.18
C PRO A 497 30.10 1.04 24.97
N GLY A 498 30.01 0.47 23.77
CA GLY A 498 30.80 -0.70 23.40
C GLY A 498 32.25 -0.34 23.09
N GLY A 499 33.11 -1.36 22.93
CA GLY A 499 34.54 -1.18 22.66
C GLY A 499 34.84 -0.39 21.39
N ASP A 500 33.95 -0.45 20.40
CA ASP A 500 34.11 0.18 19.08
C ASP A 500 33.21 1.43 18.92
N PHE A 501 32.64 1.94 20.02
CA PHE A 501 31.63 2.99 20.01
C PHE A 501 32.08 4.28 19.30
N ILE A 502 33.30 4.77 19.57
CA ILE A 502 33.79 6.04 19.01
C ILE A 502 33.88 5.95 17.48
N GLN A 503 34.51 4.90 16.97
CA GLN A 503 34.66 4.69 15.53
C GLN A 503 33.30 4.53 14.84
N LEU A 504 32.39 3.74 15.43
CA LEU A 504 31.04 3.55 14.89
C LEU A 504 30.20 4.84 14.96
N LYS A 505 30.32 5.63 16.04
CA LYS A 505 29.63 6.92 16.22
C LYS A 505 29.97 7.90 15.10
N GLU A 506 31.24 7.99 14.71
CA GLU A 506 31.68 8.86 13.61
C GLU A 506 31.03 8.46 12.28
N HIS A 507 31.10 7.18 11.91
CA HIS A 507 30.50 6.71 10.66
C HIS A 507 28.97 6.81 10.66
N LEU A 508 28.32 6.41 11.76
CA LEU A 508 26.86 6.42 11.87
C LEU A 508 26.25 7.83 11.88
N LYS A 509 27.03 8.87 12.24
CA LYS A 509 26.60 10.28 12.14
C LYS A 509 26.47 10.73 10.68
N GLU A 510 27.33 10.22 9.79
CA GLU A 510 27.30 10.53 8.35
C GLU A 510 26.17 9.81 7.61
N LEU A 511 25.77 8.63 8.08
CA LEU A 511 24.69 7.84 7.48
C LEU A 511 23.31 8.43 7.79
N LYS A 512 22.85 9.35 6.94
CA LYS A 512 21.54 10.02 7.05
C LYS A 512 20.43 9.20 6.38
N ALA A 513 19.47 8.74 7.17
CA ALA A 513 18.31 7.98 6.72
C ALA A 513 17.02 8.80 6.80
N PHE A 514 16.12 8.58 5.84
CA PHE A 514 14.80 9.20 5.79
C PHE A 514 13.74 8.30 6.45
N PHE A 515 12.98 8.87 7.37
CA PHE A 515 11.87 8.21 8.06
C PHE A 515 10.54 8.89 7.69
N PRO A 516 9.66 8.22 6.94
CA PRO A 516 8.37 8.80 6.53
C PRO A 516 7.47 9.04 7.73
N GLY A 517 6.73 10.15 7.71
CA GLY A 517 5.86 10.54 8.83
C GLY A 517 6.62 10.78 10.15
N SER A 518 7.93 11.04 10.07
CA SER A 518 8.82 11.31 11.21
C SER A 518 8.77 10.18 12.25
N VAL A 519 8.12 10.41 13.40
CA VAL A 519 7.96 9.46 14.50
C VAL A 519 7.35 8.14 14.04
N VAL A 520 6.40 8.16 13.10
CA VAL A 520 5.76 6.94 12.58
C VAL A 520 6.79 6.05 11.88
N GLY A 521 7.63 6.61 11.00
CA GLY A 521 8.68 5.86 10.32
C GLY A 521 9.74 5.33 11.27
N GLN A 522 10.14 6.13 12.27
CA GLN A 522 11.08 5.68 13.30
C GLN A 522 10.56 4.46 14.05
N HIS A 523 9.30 4.46 14.46
CA HIS A 523 8.71 3.31 15.13
C HIS A 523 8.42 2.13 14.21
N ALA A 524 8.20 2.34 12.91
CA ALA A 524 8.19 1.25 11.93
C ALA A 524 9.54 0.52 11.92
N PHE A 525 10.65 1.28 11.93
CA PHE A 525 12.00 0.74 12.03
C PHE A 525 12.24 -0.01 13.35
N TYR A 526 11.90 0.61 14.49
CA TYR A 526 12.06 -0.06 15.80
C TYR A 526 11.22 -1.33 15.94
N THR A 527 10.03 -1.37 15.35
CA THR A 527 9.17 -2.58 15.37
C THR A 527 9.86 -3.78 14.74
N ILE A 528 10.62 -3.58 13.66
CA ILE A 528 11.39 -4.66 13.02
C ILE A 528 12.51 -5.16 13.93
N LEU A 529 13.20 -4.26 14.66
CA LEU A 529 14.24 -4.61 15.62
C LEU A 529 13.67 -5.34 16.85
N GLU A 530 12.56 -4.84 17.40
CA GLU A 530 11.79 -5.46 18.50
C GLU A 530 11.42 -6.90 18.16
N ASN A 531 10.84 -7.10 16.97
CA ASN A 531 10.44 -8.43 16.51
C ASN A 531 11.63 -9.37 16.36
N GLU A 532 12.80 -8.88 15.98
CA GLU A 532 13.99 -9.71 15.91
C GLU A 532 14.52 -10.10 17.30
N LEU A 533 14.55 -9.18 18.26
CA LEU A 533 14.91 -9.48 19.66
C LEU A 533 13.97 -10.53 20.27
N ARG A 534 12.67 -10.42 20.02
CA ARG A 534 11.65 -11.36 20.51
C ARG A 534 11.78 -12.78 19.93
N ASN A 535 12.52 -12.96 18.83
CA ASN A 535 12.75 -14.29 18.25
C ASN A 535 13.60 -15.18 19.17
N VAL A 536 14.21 -14.62 20.22
CA VAL A 536 14.97 -15.37 21.23
C VAL A 536 14.20 -16.57 21.81
N LYS A 537 12.87 -16.46 21.98
CA LYS A 537 11.99 -17.53 22.47
C LYS A 537 11.97 -18.81 21.61
N HIS A 538 12.46 -18.74 20.38
CA HIS A 538 12.51 -19.86 19.44
C HIS A 538 13.85 -20.63 19.47
N TYR A 539 14.80 -20.21 20.31
CA TYR A 539 16.09 -20.89 20.46
C TYR A 539 16.00 -22.08 21.42
N GLN A 540 16.92 -23.03 21.22
CA GLN A 540 16.98 -24.26 22.02
C GLN A 540 17.43 -23.97 23.48
N PRO A 541 17.09 -24.80 24.47
CA PRO A 541 17.42 -24.55 25.87
C PRO A 541 18.90 -24.28 26.17
N PHE A 542 19.82 -24.96 25.48
CA PHE A 542 21.26 -24.74 25.64
C PHE A 542 21.69 -23.32 25.20
N ALA A 543 21.22 -22.89 24.01
CA ALA A 543 21.44 -21.54 23.50
C ALA A 543 20.90 -20.47 24.47
N LEU A 544 19.73 -20.71 25.06
CA LEU A 544 19.15 -19.82 26.06
C LEU A 544 20.00 -19.74 27.33
N GLN A 545 20.67 -20.81 27.75
CA GLN A 545 21.59 -20.78 28.90
C GLN A 545 22.82 -19.90 28.62
N GLU A 546 23.39 -20.00 27.42
CA GLU A 546 24.50 -19.13 27.00
C GLU A 546 24.04 -17.66 26.95
N MET A 547 22.89 -17.38 26.35
CA MET A 547 22.34 -16.01 26.28
C MET A 547 22.01 -15.42 27.66
N ARG A 548 21.57 -16.23 28.62
CA ARG A 548 21.35 -15.78 30.02
C ARG A 548 22.65 -15.34 30.68
N LYS A 549 23.75 -16.03 30.38
CA LYS A 549 25.07 -15.76 30.97
C LYS A 549 25.77 -14.59 30.28
N ASP A 550 25.82 -14.62 28.95
CA ASP A 550 26.67 -13.71 28.17
C ASP A 550 25.89 -12.52 27.57
N GLY A 551 24.57 -12.59 27.59
CA GLY A 551 23.64 -11.63 26.99
C GLY A 551 23.21 -12.01 25.57
N LEU A 552 22.09 -11.42 25.13
CA LEU A 552 21.57 -11.55 23.77
C LEU A 552 22.24 -10.52 22.86
N THR A 553 22.83 -10.93 21.74
CA THR A 553 23.45 -10.01 20.79
C THR A 553 22.57 -9.79 19.55
N LEU A 554 22.12 -8.56 19.35
CA LEU A 554 21.49 -8.07 18.13
C LEU A 554 22.54 -7.47 17.21
N HIS A 555 22.59 -7.91 15.96
CA HIS A 555 23.46 -7.32 14.95
C HIS A 555 22.64 -6.55 13.92
N ILE A 556 23.11 -5.36 13.57
CA ILE A 556 22.55 -4.50 12.53
C ILE A 556 23.62 -4.22 11.47
N SER A 557 23.42 -4.72 10.25
CA SER A 557 24.27 -4.37 9.11
C SER A 557 23.65 -3.25 8.29
N ILE A 558 24.50 -2.34 7.80
CA ILE A 558 24.10 -1.19 6.99
C ILE A 558 24.94 -1.20 5.73
N GLU A 559 24.27 -1.23 4.59
CA GLU A 559 24.91 -1.22 3.27
C GLU A 559 24.30 -0.14 2.39
N GLU A 560 25.14 0.72 1.83
CA GLU A 560 24.68 1.68 0.81
C GLU A 560 24.45 0.98 -0.53
N GLN A 561 23.35 1.32 -1.20
CA GLN A 561 22.94 0.69 -2.45
C GLN A 561 22.40 1.72 -3.44
N THR A 562 22.53 1.37 -4.71
CA THR A 562 22.05 2.15 -5.85
C THR A 562 20.76 1.56 -6.42
N LEU A 563 19.93 2.41 -7.02
CA LEU A 563 18.76 1.97 -7.79
C LEU A 563 19.20 1.28 -9.08
N GLU A 564 20.35 1.61 -9.66
CA GLU A 564 20.94 0.91 -10.80
C GLU A 564 22.14 0.08 -10.32
N PRO A 565 21.98 -1.24 -10.13
CA PRO A 565 22.98 -2.06 -9.44
C PRO A 565 24.26 -2.25 -10.29
N ASP A 566 24.17 -1.97 -11.59
CA ASP A 566 25.27 -2.13 -12.55
C ASP A 566 26.12 -0.85 -12.69
N ASP A 567 25.66 0.29 -12.15
CA ASP A 567 26.43 1.53 -12.12
C ASP A 567 27.01 1.79 -10.72
N LEU A 568 28.18 1.19 -10.46
CA LEU A 568 28.94 1.36 -9.22
C LEU A 568 29.44 2.79 -8.97
N ASN A 569 29.35 3.69 -9.96
CA ASN A 569 29.74 5.09 -9.83
C ASN A 569 28.54 6.01 -9.51
N SER A 570 27.31 5.48 -9.54
CA SER A 570 26.11 6.25 -9.19
C SER A 570 26.04 6.52 -7.68
N GLU A 571 25.53 7.69 -7.30
CA GLU A 571 25.30 8.01 -5.88
C GLU A 571 24.31 7.03 -5.27
N SER A 572 24.65 6.43 -4.13
CA SER A 572 23.72 5.52 -3.44
C SER A 572 22.48 6.26 -2.95
N GLN A 573 21.29 5.73 -3.24
CA GLN A 573 20.01 6.36 -2.89
C GLN A 573 19.33 5.73 -1.67
N TYR A 574 19.72 4.52 -1.25
CA TYR A 574 19.12 3.83 -0.10
C TYR A 574 20.11 2.97 0.66
N TYR A 575 19.72 2.57 1.87
CA TYR A 575 20.39 1.58 2.69
C TYR A 575 19.65 0.24 2.62
N LEU A 576 20.41 -0.84 2.47
CA LEU A 576 19.97 -2.19 2.78
C LEU A 576 20.35 -2.48 4.24
N ILE A 577 19.34 -2.61 5.10
CA ILE A 577 19.54 -2.88 6.54
C ILE A 577 19.36 -4.37 6.77
N GLY A 578 20.39 -5.04 7.29
CA GLY A 578 20.33 -6.42 7.75
C GLY A 578 20.18 -6.49 9.27
N VAL A 579 19.32 -7.37 9.78
CA VAL A 579 19.09 -7.54 11.22
C VAL A 579 19.02 -9.03 11.57
N TRP A 580 19.75 -9.43 12.61
CA TRP A 580 19.71 -10.81 13.14
C TRP A 580 20.23 -10.89 14.58
N LEU A 581 19.98 -12.04 15.21
CA LEU A 581 20.59 -12.41 16.47
C LEU A 581 21.89 -13.20 16.21
N GLU A 582 23.02 -12.81 16.80
CA GLU A 582 24.33 -13.47 16.61
C GLU A 582 24.44 -14.83 17.34
N HIS A 583 23.46 -15.69 17.15
CA HIS A 583 23.51 -17.06 17.65
C HIS A 583 23.55 -18.03 16.46
N PRO A 584 24.53 -18.95 16.41
CA PRO A 584 24.63 -19.92 15.31
C PRO A 584 23.36 -20.77 15.21
N THR A 585 22.92 -21.02 13.98
CA THR A 585 21.74 -21.82 13.66
C THR A 585 22.05 -22.78 12.53
N VAL A 586 21.39 -23.94 12.53
CA VAL A 586 21.46 -24.88 11.42
C VAL A 586 20.55 -24.40 10.30
N ILE A 587 21.17 -24.05 9.18
CA ILE A 587 20.58 -23.54 7.95
C ILE A 587 20.44 -24.71 6.97
N SER A 588 19.20 -25.03 6.60
CA SER A 588 18.88 -26.05 5.60
C SER A 588 17.98 -25.45 4.51
N GLU A 589 18.01 -26.05 3.31
CA GLU A 589 17.15 -25.65 2.19
C GLU A 589 15.67 -25.58 2.62
N GLN A 590 15.16 -26.61 3.30
CA GLN A 590 13.75 -26.65 3.73
C GLN A 590 13.37 -25.48 4.64
N LYS A 591 14.18 -25.19 5.67
CA LYS A 591 13.91 -24.07 6.59
C LYS A 591 13.92 -22.73 5.87
N LEU A 592 14.78 -22.56 4.87
CA LEU A 592 14.84 -21.36 4.04
C LEU A 592 13.58 -21.23 3.18
N ILE A 593 13.19 -22.29 2.49
CA ILE A 593 11.97 -22.33 1.67
C ILE A 593 10.74 -22.00 2.53
N ASP A 594 10.61 -22.61 3.70
CA ASP A 594 9.47 -22.36 4.61
C ASP A 594 9.39 -20.88 5.01
N ARG A 595 10.54 -20.24 5.30
CA ARG A 595 10.59 -18.81 5.64
C ARG A 595 10.29 -17.92 4.42
N LEU A 596 10.82 -18.25 3.24
CA LEU A 596 10.54 -17.53 2.00
C LEU A 596 9.05 -17.58 1.66
N THR A 597 8.41 -18.75 1.79
CA THR A 597 6.97 -18.93 1.58
C THR A 597 6.15 -18.06 2.54
N ARG A 598 6.51 -18.03 3.83
CA ARG A 598 5.82 -17.18 4.82
C ARG A 598 5.91 -15.69 4.48
N ILE A 599 7.08 -15.21 4.06
CA ILE A 599 7.28 -13.80 3.69
C ILE A 599 6.57 -13.46 2.38
N ASN A 600 6.52 -14.38 1.42
CA ASN A 600 5.81 -14.18 0.15
C ASN A 600 4.29 -14.19 0.31
N SER A 601 3.79 -14.81 1.38
CA SER A 601 2.36 -14.92 1.60
C SER A 601 1.72 -13.57 1.94
N ASP A 602 0.49 -13.39 1.48
CA ASP A 602 -0.32 -12.20 1.76
C ASP A 602 -0.63 -12.11 3.28
N ILE A 603 -0.90 -10.91 3.76
CA ILE A 603 -1.29 -10.61 5.15
C ILE A 603 -2.77 -10.92 5.41
N VAL A 604 -3.57 -11.07 4.36
CA VAL A 604 -4.93 -11.61 4.42
C VAL A 604 -4.89 -13.08 4.08
N ASP A 605 -5.54 -13.91 4.88
CA ASP A 605 -5.70 -15.32 4.56
C ASP A 605 -6.84 -15.53 3.54
N PRO A 606 -6.55 -16.01 2.31
CA PRO A 606 -7.55 -16.09 1.24
C PRO A 606 -8.72 -17.04 1.55
N GLN A 607 -8.53 -18.01 2.46
CA GLN A 607 -9.60 -18.94 2.82
C GLN A 607 -10.58 -18.35 3.84
N THR A 608 -10.10 -17.48 4.73
CA THR A 608 -10.91 -16.98 5.87
C THR A 608 -11.20 -15.48 5.78
N ASN A 609 -10.53 -14.77 4.87
CA ASN A 609 -10.49 -13.30 4.79
C ASN A 609 -10.07 -12.62 6.11
N ARG A 610 -9.38 -13.37 6.99
CA ARG A 610 -8.87 -12.86 8.27
C ARG A 610 -7.41 -12.46 8.16
N ALA A 611 -7.00 -11.57 9.06
CA ALA A 611 -5.61 -11.14 9.16
C ALA A 611 -4.69 -12.27 9.62
N ARG A 612 -3.52 -12.41 8.99
CA ARG A 612 -2.43 -13.28 9.46
C ARG A 612 -1.60 -12.55 10.50
N LEU A 613 -1.93 -12.77 11.77
CA LEU A 613 -1.24 -12.15 12.90
C LEU A 613 0.20 -12.70 13.07
N GLY A 614 1.07 -11.90 13.69
CA GLY A 614 2.44 -12.27 14.05
C GLY A 614 3.52 -11.35 13.47
N GLY A 615 4.76 -11.56 13.94
CA GLY A 615 5.90 -10.69 13.66
C GLY A 615 6.22 -10.53 12.17
N THR A 616 6.13 -11.60 11.37
CA THR A 616 6.38 -11.52 9.92
C THR A 616 5.44 -10.55 9.22
N SER A 617 4.15 -10.55 9.56
CA SER A 617 3.18 -9.62 8.96
C SER A 617 3.42 -8.19 9.40
N GLN A 618 3.75 -7.99 10.68
CA GLN A 618 4.12 -6.66 11.22
C GLN A 618 5.36 -6.10 10.52
N ASP A 619 6.41 -6.91 10.36
CA ASP A 619 7.63 -6.50 9.70
C ASP A 619 7.35 -6.12 8.23
N LYS A 620 6.51 -6.89 7.52
CA LYS A 620 6.15 -6.61 6.11
C LYS A 620 5.46 -5.25 6.01
N ILE A 621 4.50 -4.97 6.88
CA ILE A 621 3.77 -3.70 6.93
C ILE A 621 4.71 -2.53 7.22
N CYS A 622 5.62 -2.69 8.20
CA CYS A 622 6.59 -1.66 8.58
C CYS A 622 7.62 -1.41 7.47
N ALA A 623 8.16 -2.46 6.85
CA ALA A 623 9.11 -2.34 5.74
C ALA A 623 8.47 -1.69 4.51
N ALA A 624 7.21 -2.01 4.21
CA ALA A 624 6.45 -1.35 3.15
C ALA A 624 6.27 0.14 3.42
N TYR A 625 5.97 0.51 4.67
CA TYR A 625 5.81 1.90 5.07
C TYR A 625 7.11 2.70 4.96
N LEU A 626 8.23 2.14 5.45
CA LEU A 626 9.56 2.76 5.34
C LEU A 626 9.96 3.03 3.88
N TRP A 627 9.52 2.16 2.96
CA TRP A 627 9.89 2.25 1.56
C TRP A 627 8.92 3.09 0.71
N ASN A 628 7.61 3.02 0.96
CA ASN A 628 6.57 3.63 0.12
C ASN A 628 5.73 4.70 0.83
N ASN A 629 6.06 5.08 2.06
CA ASN A 629 5.31 6.05 2.88
C ASN A 629 3.84 5.66 3.16
N SER A 630 3.49 4.38 2.95
CA SER A 630 2.11 3.89 3.04
C SER A 630 2.06 2.44 3.53
N PHE A 631 1.28 2.20 4.59
CA PHE A 631 1.07 0.85 5.12
C PHE A 631 0.29 -0.05 4.14
N TYR A 632 -0.56 0.54 3.30
CA TYR A 632 -1.36 -0.16 2.29
C TYR A 632 -0.54 -0.74 1.14
N SER A 633 0.69 -0.25 0.98
CA SER A 633 1.61 -0.76 -0.02
C SER A 633 2.18 -2.15 0.32
N VAL A 634 1.86 -2.73 1.49
CA VAL A 634 2.39 -4.02 1.97
C VAL A 634 2.23 -5.17 0.98
N GLU A 635 1.21 -5.11 0.12
CA GLU A 635 0.94 -6.12 -0.94
C GLU A 635 0.89 -5.50 -2.34
N GLN A 636 1.40 -4.28 -2.51
CA GLN A 636 1.42 -3.61 -3.81
C GLN A 636 2.52 -4.22 -4.69
N LYS A 637 2.14 -4.66 -5.91
CA LYS A 637 2.99 -5.44 -6.83
C LYS A 637 3.12 -4.79 -8.22
N ASN A 638 2.61 -3.57 -8.41
CA ASN A 638 2.23 -3.05 -9.72
C ASN A 638 3.29 -2.13 -10.34
N THR A 639 4.01 -1.33 -9.54
CA THR A 639 5.01 -0.38 -10.07
C THR A 639 6.32 -1.08 -10.45
N GLN A 640 7.19 -0.42 -11.23
CA GLN A 640 8.51 -0.97 -11.55
C GLN A 640 9.36 -1.19 -10.29
N ARG A 641 9.31 -0.26 -9.33
CA ARG A 641 9.91 -0.42 -8.01
C ARG A 641 9.33 -1.62 -7.25
N ASP A 642 8.00 -1.79 -7.25
CA ASP A 642 7.36 -2.95 -6.60
C ASP A 642 7.88 -4.26 -7.22
N LYS A 643 8.02 -4.31 -8.55
CA LYS A 643 8.54 -5.50 -9.25
C LYS A 643 9.95 -5.88 -8.78
N ARG A 644 10.79 -4.90 -8.43
CA ARG A 644 12.17 -5.13 -8.00
C ARG A 644 12.29 -5.44 -6.50
N PHE A 645 11.58 -4.70 -5.67
CA PHE A 645 11.79 -4.69 -4.22
C PHE A 645 10.77 -5.53 -3.44
N TYR A 646 9.61 -5.85 -4.03
CA TYR A 646 8.63 -6.74 -3.40
C TYR A 646 9.10 -8.21 -3.43
N PRO A 647 8.91 -8.99 -2.35
CA PRO A 647 8.38 -8.58 -1.04
C PRO A 647 9.35 -7.68 -0.28
N TRP A 648 8.81 -6.74 0.51
CA TRP A 648 9.55 -5.67 1.21
C TRP A 648 10.61 -6.16 2.20
N ILE A 649 10.57 -7.45 2.55
CA ILE A 649 11.58 -8.14 3.34
C ILE A 649 12.28 -9.19 2.46
N LYS A 650 13.60 -9.17 2.49
CA LYS A 650 14.46 -10.20 1.93
C LYS A 650 15.04 -11.07 3.04
N LEU A 651 15.35 -12.32 2.72
CA LEU A 651 16.06 -13.22 3.62
C LEU A 651 17.49 -13.39 3.17
N GLY A 652 18.37 -13.68 4.12
CA GLY A 652 19.71 -14.06 3.78
C GLY A 652 20.38 -14.90 4.84
N SER A 653 21.61 -15.29 4.54
CA SER A 653 22.44 -15.99 5.51
C SER A 653 23.93 -15.82 5.25
N SER A 654 24.72 -16.05 6.28
CA SER A 654 26.18 -16.16 6.19
C SER A 654 26.67 -17.35 7.02
N PRO A 655 27.66 -18.11 6.54
CA PRO A 655 28.26 -19.21 7.31
C PRO A 655 29.03 -18.66 8.52
N LEU A 656 29.16 -19.50 9.56
CA LEU A 656 29.78 -19.11 10.83
C LEU A 656 31.26 -18.68 10.68
N GLU A 657 32.03 -19.39 9.86
CA GLU A 657 33.47 -19.14 9.71
C GLU A 657 33.80 -17.82 9.00
N ASN A 658 32.92 -17.34 8.11
CA ASN A 658 33.20 -16.16 7.31
C ASN A 658 32.76 -14.85 7.98
N SER A 659 31.87 -14.86 8.96
CA SER A 659 31.23 -13.62 9.46
C SER A 659 32.17 -12.63 10.14
N LYS A 660 33.35 -13.08 10.59
CA LYS A 660 34.38 -12.24 11.23
C LYS A 660 35.51 -11.84 10.28
N ALA A 661 35.53 -12.34 9.06
CA ALA A 661 36.53 -11.97 8.07
C ALA A 661 36.31 -10.53 7.58
N GLU A 662 37.38 -9.85 7.19
CA GLU A 662 37.30 -8.53 6.54
C GLU A 662 36.42 -8.60 5.27
N VAL A 663 36.52 -9.73 4.55
CA VAL A 663 35.72 -10.04 3.37
C VAL A 663 35.02 -11.38 3.58
N TYR A 664 33.71 -11.41 3.35
CA TYR A 664 32.88 -12.58 3.62
C TYR A 664 31.80 -12.76 2.56
N GLU A 665 31.27 -13.98 2.48
CA GLU A 665 30.13 -14.28 1.60
C GLU A 665 28.81 -14.21 2.36
N GLU A 666 27.84 -13.56 1.74
CA GLU A 666 26.48 -13.44 2.23
C GLU A 666 25.49 -13.78 1.12
N THR A 667 24.50 -14.58 1.44
CA THR A 667 23.38 -14.82 0.55
C THR A 667 22.25 -13.87 0.89
N VAL A 668 21.64 -13.22 -0.10
CA VAL A 668 20.45 -12.37 0.05
C VAL A 668 19.47 -12.70 -1.06
N VAL A 669 18.24 -13.09 -0.71
CA VAL A 669 17.22 -13.59 -1.64
C VAL A 669 15.86 -13.00 -1.32
N SER A 670 15.17 -12.52 -2.35
CA SER A 670 13.73 -12.20 -2.26
C SER A 670 12.90 -13.43 -2.65
N ALA A 671 11.77 -13.64 -1.97
CA ALA A 671 10.93 -14.80 -2.24
C ALA A 671 10.41 -14.82 -3.69
N ARG A 672 10.06 -13.65 -4.24
CA ARG A 672 9.65 -13.52 -5.63
C ARG A 672 10.72 -14.03 -6.60
N ARG A 673 11.99 -13.65 -6.41
CA ARG A 673 13.10 -14.13 -7.25
C ARG A 673 13.32 -15.64 -7.11
N TYR A 674 13.12 -16.18 -5.92
CA TYR A 674 13.26 -17.62 -5.69
C TYR A 674 12.15 -18.45 -6.38
N PHE A 675 10.91 -17.93 -6.39
CA PHE A 675 9.76 -18.62 -6.97
C PHE A 675 9.50 -18.33 -8.45
N SER A 676 10.09 -17.26 -9.03
CA SER A 676 9.94 -16.94 -10.45
C SER A 676 10.66 -17.94 -11.38
N LEU A 677 10.02 -18.29 -12.50
CA LEU A 677 10.59 -19.15 -13.55
C LEU A 677 11.73 -18.46 -14.33
N ASP A 678 11.84 -17.13 -14.27
CA ASP A 678 12.77 -16.32 -15.07
C ASP A 678 14.25 -16.40 -14.62
N TYR A 679 14.55 -17.07 -13.49
CA TYR A 679 15.92 -17.12 -12.93
C TYR A 679 16.35 -18.53 -12.47
N PRO A 680 16.36 -19.53 -13.36
CA PRO A 680 16.67 -20.93 -13.00
C PRO A 680 18.09 -21.08 -12.41
N ASN A 681 19.07 -20.31 -12.89
CA ASN A 681 20.45 -20.33 -12.40
C ASN A 681 20.57 -19.84 -10.94
N SER A 682 19.75 -18.87 -10.54
CA SER A 682 19.71 -18.37 -9.15
C SER A 682 19.17 -19.44 -8.20
N LYS A 683 18.12 -20.16 -8.61
CA LYS A 683 17.53 -21.26 -7.85
C LYS A 683 18.51 -22.43 -7.71
N ALA A 684 19.20 -22.81 -8.78
CA ALA A 684 20.21 -23.85 -8.76
C ALA A 684 21.39 -23.50 -7.82
N THR A 685 21.91 -22.27 -7.92
CA THR A 685 22.98 -21.76 -7.03
C THR A 685 22.55 -21.74 -5.56
N PHE A 686 21.31 -21.35 -5.29
CA PHE A 686 20.77 -21.35 -3.94
C PHE A 686 20.66 -22.78 -3.39
N LYS A 687 20.10 -23.71 -4.18
CA LYS A 687 19.95 -25.11 -3.78
C LYS A 687 21.29 -25.78 -3.53
N SER A 688 22.28 -25.58 -4.40
CA SER A 688 23.60 -26.18 -4.22
C SER A 688 24.27 -25.70 -2.92
N LYS A 689 24.13 -24.40 -2.58
CA LYS A 689 24.72 -23.83 -1.36
C LYS A 689 24.13 -24.38 -0.06
N TYR A 690 22.86 -24.80 -0.06
CA TYR A 690 22.17 -25.30 1.13
C TYR A 690 21.74 -26.78 1.02
N ALA A 691 22.32 -27.50 0.06
CA ALA A 691 22.10 -28.94 -0.11
C ALA A 691 22.56 -29.72 1.13
N GLU A 692 23.67 -29.28 1.73
CA GLU A 692 24.15 -29.74 3.03
C GLU A 692 23.76 -28.73 4.11
N SER A 693 23.38 -29.22 5.29
CA SER A 693 23.01 -28.35 6.41
C SER A 693 24.25 -27.63 6.93
N ASN A 694 24.25 -26.30 6.82
CA ASN A 694 25.38 -25.46 7.23
C ASN A 694 25.05 -24.73 8.54
N VAL A 695 26.05 -24.51 9.39
CA VAL A 695 25.90 -23.69 10.60
C VAL A 695 26.25 -22.24 10.29
N GLY A 696 25.35 -21.31 10.60
CA GLY A 696 25.55 -19.90 10.33
C GLY A 696 24.47 -19.01 10.93
N TYR A 697 24.34 -17.80 10.39
CA TYR A 697 23.38 -16.80 10.84
C TYR A 697 22.27 -16.61 9.81
N PHE A 698 21.02 -16.73 10.25
CA PHE A 698 19.86 -16.30 9.47
C PHE A 698 19.66 -14.80 9.61
N LYS A 699 19.51 -14.11 8.48
CA LYS A 699 19.41 -12.65 8.44
C LYS A 699 18.15 -12.20 7.73
N LYS A 700 17.58 -11.10 8.22
CA LYS A 700 16.46 -10.40 7.60
C LYS A 700 16.95 -9.09 7.04
N PHE A 701 16.52 -8.74 5.82
CA PHE A 701 16.90 -7.49 5.18
C PHE A 701 15.69 -6.69 4.74
N PHE A 702 15.77 -5.37 4.89
CA PHE A 702 14.77 -4.43 4.38
C PHE A 702 15.46 -3.14 3.92
N HIS A 703 14.72 -2.26 3.27
CA HIS A 703 15.28 -1.08 2.61
C HIS A 703 14.84 0.20 3.32
N LEU A 704 15.74 1.18 3.39
CA LEU A 704 15.51 2.49 3.99
C LEU A 704 16.10 3.58 3.11
N TRP A 705 15.34 4.62 2.81
CA TRP A 705 15.80 5.70 1.93
C TRP A 705 16.92 6.53 2.56
N LYS A 706 17.87 6.99 1.75
CA LYS A 706 18.82 8.05 2.15
C LYS A 706 18.15 9.40 2.07
N GLY A 707 18.36 10.24 3.08
CA GLY A 707 17.98 11.65 2.98
C GLY A 707 18.82 12.34 1.90
N ALA A 708 18.23 13.24 1.14
CA ALA A 708 18.93 14.04 0.14
C ALA A 708 18.43 15.48 0.12
N ASP A 709 19.20 16.37 -0.51
CA ASP A 709 18.92 17.80 -0.41
C ASP A 709 18.05 18.32 -1.55
N VAL A 710 18.37 18.04 -2.82
CA VAL A 710 17.64 18.59 -3.97
C VAL A 710 17.29 17.49 -4.97
N TYR A 711 16.01 17.39 -5.35
CA TYR A 711 15.55 16.54 -6.44
C TYR A 711 15.06 17.39 -7.60
N THR A 712 15.49 17.07 -8.83
CA THR A 712 14.92 17.66 -10.05
C THR A 712 13.90 16.70 -10.64
N LEU A 713 12.65 17.15 -10.75
CA LEU A 713 11.57 16.34 -11.27
C LEU A 713 11.76 16.08 -12.77
N THR A 714 11.87 14.82 -13.14
CA THR A 714 12.05 14.39 -14.54
C THR A 714 10.73 14.21 -15.30
N ASN A 715 9.64 13.87 -14.60
CA ASN A 715 8.32 13.69 -15.19
C ASN A 715 7.22 14.41 -14.37
N PRO A 716 6.66 15.52 -14.88
CA PRO A 716 5.59 16.28 -14.23
C PRO A 716 4.30 15.50 -13.94
N ASN A 717 4.05 14.40 -14.66
CA ASN A 717 2.87 13.56 -14.50
C ASN A 717 3.06 12.44 -13.46
N ASN A 718 4.30 12.19 -13.02
CA ASN A 718 4.60 11.16 -12.03
C ASN A 718 5.54 11.72 -10.95
N ILE A 719 4.96 12.43 -9.99
CA ILE A 719 5.72 13.18 -8.98
C ILE A 719 6.48 12.28 -8.03
N SER A 720 5.85 11.24 -7.51
CA SER A 720 6.54 10.22 -6.72
C SER A 720 7.46 9.34 -7.60
N GLY A 721 7.42 9.45 -8.93
CA GLY A 721 8.15 8.58 -9.85
C GLY A 721 7.75 7.10 -9.73
N ASP A 722 8.11 6.30 -10.72
CA ASP A 722 8.00 4.84 -10.60
C ASP A 722 9.10 4.26 -9.69
N TRP A 723 10.15 5.06 -9.42
CA TRP A 723 11.38 4.64 -8.75
C TRP A 723 11.72 5.40 -7.47
N GLU A 724 11.36 6.68 -7.35
CA GLU A 724 11.89 7.59 -6.31
C GLU A 724 10.88 7.83 -5.17
N ASN A 725 11.33 8.45 -4.07
CA ASN A 725 10.47 8.94 -3.00
C ASN A 725 10.76 10.42 -2.76
N THR A 726 9.97 11.30 -3.37
CA THR A 726 10.19 12.75 -3.34
C THR A 726 10.17 13.35 -1.93
N ALA A 727 9.48 12.72 -0.98
CA ALA A 727 9.45 13.17 0.41
C ALA A 727 10.82 13.06 1.11
N ARG A 728 11.78 12.29 0.57
CA ARG A 728 13.14 12.17 1.14
C ARG A 728 14.03 13.39 0.88
N PHE A 729 13.59 14.30 0.01
CA PHE A 729 14.35 15.46 -0.41
C PHE A 729 13.95 16.72 0.34
N ARG A 730 14.93 17.54 0.71
CA ARG A 730 14.68 18.84 1.33
C ARG A 730 13.98 19.81 0.36
N PHE A 731 14.37 19.79 -0.91
CA PHE A 731 13.85 20.61 -2.00
C PHE A 731 13.42 19.74 -3.20
N VAL A 732 12.28 20.10 -3.79
CA VAL A 732 11.87 19.57 -5.10
C VAL A 732 11.86 20.70 -6.11
N ASN A 733 12.72 20.57 -7.12
CA ASN A 733 12.81 21.44 -8.26
C ASN A 733 11.89 20.93 -9.38
N ILE A 734 10.94 21.75 -9.79
CA ILE A 734 9.98 21.45 -10.86
C ILE A 734 10.41 22.03 -12.21
N GLY A 735 11.54 22.73 -12.30
CA GLY A 735 12.01 23.39 -13.53
C GLY A 735 10.99 24.39 -14.07
N GLU A 736 10.79 24.39 -15.39
CA GLU A 736 9.79 25.24 -16.08
C GLU A 736 8.35 24.68 -15.99
N ALA A 737 8.07 23.71 -15.11
CA ALA A 737 6.77 23.06 -15.05
C ALA A 737 5.64 23.98 -14.55
N THR A 738 4.41 23.60 -14.87
CA THR A 738 3.20 24.42 -14.67
C THR A 738 2.80 24.54 -13.19
N ALA A 739 1.92 25.50 -12.89
CA ALA A 739 1.29 25.64 -11.56
C ALA A 739 0.63 24.33 -11.08
N GLU A 740 0.10 23.53 -12.01
CA GLU A 740 -0.49 22.21 -11.74
C GLU A 740 0.56 21.21 -11.22
N THR A 741 1.79 21.23 -11.72
CA THR A 741 2.87 20.38 -11.20
C THR A 741 3.24 20.78 -9.78
N ARG A 742 3.36 22.10 -9.51
CA ARG A 742 3.60 22.62 -8.15
C ARG A 742 2.51 22.16 -7.18
N LYS A 743 1.24 22.27 -7.59
CA LYS A 743 0.08 21.81 -6.82
C LYS A 743 0.22 20.34 -6.43
N LYS A 744 0.43 19.46 -7.42
CA LYS A 744 0.57 18.03 -7.15
C LYS A 744 1.78 17.70 -6.26
N VAL A 745 2.89 18.45 -6.33
CA VAL A 745 4.03 18.27 -5.40
C VAL A 745 3.64 18.68 -3.97
N ARG A 746 2.87 19.76 -3.83
CA ARG A 746 2.33 20.22 -2.53
C ARG A 746 1.32 19.23 -1.94
N GLU A 747 0.54 18.55 -2.77
CA GLU A 747 -0.36 17.47 -2.35
C GLU A 747 0.38 16.30 -1.69
N GLU A 748 1.66 16.07 -1.99
CA GLU A 748 2.51 15.07 -1.31
C GLU A 748 3.08 15.59 0.03
N GLY A 749 2.76 16.84 0.41
CA GLY A 749 3.15 17.47 1.66
C GLY A 749 4.53 18.15 1.63
N ILE A 750 5.11 18.30 0.45
CA ILE A 750 6.43 18.92 0.24
C ILE A 750 6.27 20.44 0.16
N ILE A 751 6.98 21.15 1.03
CA ILE A 751 6.84 22.61 1.14
C ILE A 751 7.89 23.35 0.30
N ARG A 752 9.14 22.88 0.27
CA ARG A 752 10.18 23.60 -0.47
C ARG A 752 10.17 23.20 -1.94
N VAL A 753 9.32 23.88 -2.71
CA VAL A 753 9.20 23.70 -4.15
C VAL A 753 9.82 24.89 -4.87
N ILE A 754 10.77 24.64 -5.76
CA ILE A 754 11.47 25.67 -6.53
C ILE A 754 11.31 25.45 -8.04
N ASP A 755 11.32 26.53 -8.81
CA ASP A 755 11.14 26.55 -10.27
C ASP A 755 12.42 27.00 -11.01
N PHE A 756 13.59 26.73 -10.41
CA PHE A 756 14.89 27.07 -10.98
C PHE A 756 15.76 25.82 -11.10
N PRO A 757 16.28 25.49 -12.31
CA PRO A 757 17.09 24.31 -12.53
C PRO A 757 18.39 24.36 -11.73
N THR A 758 18.43 23.59 -10.64
CA THR A 758 19.63 23.42 -9.81
C THR A 758 19.61 22.09 -9.06
N THR A 759 20.81 21.57 -8.80
CA THR A 759 21.07 20.45 -7.87
C THR A 759 21.86 20.91 -6.65
N GLN A 760 22.27 22.17 -6.59
CA GLN A 760 23.08 22.73 -5.51
C GLN A 760 22.20 23.28 -4.39
N LEU A 761 22.44 22.82 -3.16
CA LEU A 761 21.68 23.24 -1.98
C LEU A 761 21.71 24.76 -1.75
N GLU A 762 22.87 25.40 -1.92
CA GLU A 762 23.02 26.86 -1.76
C GLU A 762 22.11 27.62 -2.72
N LYS A 763 22.08 27.21 -4.00
CA LYS A 763 21.27 27.87 -5.01
C LYS A 763 19.78 27.60 -4.81
N ALA A 764 19.42 26.39 -4.36
CA ALA A 764 18.05 26.05 -3.98
C ALA A 764 17.55 26.97 -2.86
N TYR A 765 18.38 27.22 -1.82
CA TYR A 765 18.06 28.18 -0.76
C TYR A 765 17.94 29.61 -1.27
N GLU A 766 18.83 30.06 -2.15
CA GLU A 766 18.77 31.43 -2.70
C GLU A 766 17.43 31.71 -3.39
N VAL A 767 16.95 30.75 -4.19
CA VAL A 767 15.66 30.84 -4.90
C VAL A 767 14.49 30.74 -3.90
N TRP A 768 14.56 29.77 -2.99
CA TRP A 768 13.52 29.55 -2.00
C TRP A 768 13.32 30.73 -1.06
N LEU A 769 14.40 31.31 -0.52
CA LEU A 769 14.31 32.44 0.39
C LEU A 769 13.75 33.71 -0.28
N LYS A 770 14.04 33.92 -1.57
CA LYS A 770 13.44 35.00 -2.37
C LYS A 770 11.93 34.85 -2.53
N GLU A 771 11.40 33.64 -2.50
CA GLU A 771 9.96 33.35 -2.56
C GLU A 771 9.35 33.36 -1.15
N TRP A 772 9.97 32.65 -0.20
CA TRP A 772 9.44 32.40 1.13
C TRP A 772 9.44 33.62 2.04
N LEU A 773 10.47 34.47 1.97
CA LEU A 773 10.56 35.65 2.84
C LEU A 773 9.99 36.93 2.21
N GLN A 774 9.26 36.86 1.09
CA GLN A 774 8.66 38.06 0.47
C GLN A 774 7.74 38.81 1.46
N PRO A 775 7.82 40.16 1.50
CA PRO A 775 8.56 41.06 0.60
C PRO A 775 9.99 41.41 1.03
N LEU A 776 10.59 40.70 1.99
CA LEU A 776 11.90 41.02 2.57
C LEU A 776 13.05 40.72 1.58
N HIS A 777 13.35 41.67 0.69
CA HIS A 777 14.52 41.59 -0.20
C HIS A 777 15.85 41.84 0.54
N GLU A 778 15.77 42.59 1.63
CA GLU A 778 16.86 42.79 2.59
C GLU A 778 16.35 42.52 4.00
N PHE A 779 17.06 41.69 4.74
CA PHE A 779 16.70 41.32 6.12
C PHE A 779 17.96 41.08 6.95
N GLN A 780 17.95 41.47 8.22
CA GLN A 780 19.09 41.30 9.11
C GLN A 780 18.65 40.70 10.45
N ILE A 781 19.31 39.64 10.88
CA ILE A 781 19.21 39.13 12.26
C ILE A 781 20.48 39.52 13.01
N GLN A 782 20.32 40.21 14.13
CA GLN A 782 21.41 40.65 15.00
C GLN A 782 21.42 39.82 16.27
N PHE A 783 22.56 39.21 16.57
CA PHE A 783 22.75 38.40 17.77
C PHE A 783 23.55 39.18 18.81
N TYR A 784 22.94 39.41 19.96
CA TYR A 784 23.59 40.01 21.13
C TYR A 784 23.83 38.93 22.17
N VAL A 785 25.01 38.90 22.80
CA VAL A 785 25.29 38.05 23.96
C VAL A 785 25.66 38.98 25.10
N GLN A 786 24.89 38.97 26.19
CA GLN A 786 25.09 39.91 27.32
C GLN A 786 25.20 41.38 26.86
N ASP A 787 24.27 41.81 25.99
CA ASP A 787 24.19 43.15 25.40
C ASP A 787 25.31 43.53 24.40
N ASP A 788 26.25 42.62 24.12
CA ASP A 788 27.29 42.82 23.11
C ASP A 788 26.91 42.20 21.75
N LEU A 789 26.91 43.02 20.69
CA LEU A 789 26.71 42.56 19.32
C LEU A 789 27.80 41.56 18.96
N SER A 790 27.40 40.29 18.82
CA SER A 790 28.29 39.15 18.66
C SER A 790 28.30 38.59 17.23
N ALA A 791 27.19 38.70 16.50
CA ALA A 791 27.11 38.28 15.11
C ALA A 791 25.92 38.92 14.37
N ILE A 792 26.01 38.89 13.04
CA ILE A 792 24.97 39.33 12.11
C ILE A 792 24.73 38.24 11.07
N LEU A 793 23.46 37.99 10.77
CA LEU A 793 23.02 37.17 9.64
C LEU A 793 22.21 38.07 8.68
N GLN A 794 22.73 38.30 7.48
CA GLN A 794 22.18 39.25 6.53
C GLN A 794 21.71 38.57 5.24
N LEU A 795 20.50 38.92 4.80
CA LEU A 795 19.91 38.57 3.52
C LEU A 795 20.02 39.77 2.57
N SER A 796 20.50 39.53 1.36
CA SER A 796 20.49 40.51 0.27
C SER A 796 20.20 39.81 -1.06
N ASN A 797 19.00 40.02 -1.60
CA ASN A 797 18.54 39.38 -2.84
C ASN A 797 18.74 37.85 -2.85
N GLY A 798 18.29 37.17 -1.79
CA GLY A 798 18.40 35.70 -1.63
C GLY A 798 19.76 35.20 -1.14
N ASN A 799 20.82 35.99 -1.24
CA ASN A 799 22.13 35.63 -0.72
C ASN A 799 22.18 35.86 0.79
N VAL A 800 22.68 34.88 1.52
CA VAL A 800 22.79 34.94 2.98
C VAL A 800 24.25 34.93 3.41
N ILE A 801 24.61 35.87 4.28
CA ILE A 801 25.96 36.01 4.82
C ILE A 801 25.87 36.04 6.34
N TYR A 802 26.62 35.17 6.99
CA TYR A 802 26.89 35.24 8.42
C TYR A 802 28.21 35.96 8.66
N SER A 803 28.22 36.92 9.57
CA SER A 803 29.42 37.66 9.98
C SER A 803 29.51 37.69 11.50
N ASN A 804 30.60 37.17 12.04
CA ASN A 804 30.89 37.23 13.47
C ASN A 804 31.43 38.61 13.87
N GLN A 805 31.58 38.85 15.18
CA GLN A 805 32.00 40.14 15.72
C GLN A 805 33.34 40.64 15.14
N LEU A 806 34.32 39.75 14.95
CA LEU A 806 35.61 40.11 14.38
C LEU A 806 35.47 40.58 12.93
N GLU A 807 34.66 39.89 12.14
CA GLU A 807 34.42 40.24 10.74
C GLU A 807 33.58 41.51 10.59
N ILE A 808 32.60 41.73 11.47
CA ILE A 808 31.81 42.97 11.52
C ILE A 808 32.74 44.17 11.72
N ARG A 809 33.65 44.09 12.70
CA ARG A 809 34.62 45.16 13.01
C ARG A 809 35.67 45.32 11.91
N ALA A 810 36.19 44.22 11.37
CA ALA A 810 37.26 44.27 10.37
C ALA A 810 36.78 44.77 9.00
N LYS A 811 35.54 44.44 8.61
CA LYS A 811 34.97 44.78 7.30
C LYS A 811 34.02 45.99 7.35
N ASN A 812 33.85 46.63 8.52
CA ASN A 812 32.88 47.71 8.74
C ASN A 812 31.48 47.37 8.21
N ILE A 813 30.96 46.20 8.58
CA ILE A 813 29.63 45.75 8.14
C ILE A 813 28.56 46.63 8.77
N GLU A 814 27.63 47.11 7.96
CA GLU A 814 26.54 47.98 8.40
C GLU A 814 25.58 47.25 9.35
N VAL A 815 25.36 47.83 10.53
CA VAL A 815 24.37 47.39 11.51
C VAL A 815 23.14 48.27 11.32
N LYS A 816 22.05 47.72 10.76
CA LYS A 816 20.82 48.47 10.56
C LYS A 816 20.17 48.80 11.90
N ALA A 817 19.56 49.98 12.02
CA ALA A 817 18.78 50.35 13.19
C ALA A 817 17.55 49.42 13.34
N GLU A 818 17.09 49.22 14.58
CA GLU A 818 15.86 48.45 14.83
C GLU A 818 14.67 49.05 14.07
N GLY A 819 13.95 48.21 13.33
CA GLY A 819 12.86 48.63 12.45
C GLY A 819 12.46 47.55 11.45
N ASP A 820 11.75 47.95 10.39
CA ASP A 820 11.31 47.05 9.33
C ASP A 820 12.53 46.37 8.66
N GLY A 821 12.54 45.04 8.68
CA GLY A 821 13.61 44.25 8.09
C GLY A 821 14.76 43.88 9.05
N VAL A 822 14.64 44.17 10.36
CA VAL A 822 15.62 43.76 11.37
C VAL A 822 14.95 42.91 12.46
N GLN A 823 15.63 41.85 12.90
CA GLN A 823 15.24 41.02 14.05
C GLN A 823 16.41 40.94 15.02
N VAL A 824 16.13 41.21 16.30
CA VAL A 824 17.13 41.20 17.37
C VAL A 824 16.92 39.96 18.23
N ILE A 825 18.00 39.22 18.49
CA ILE A 825 18.01 38.03 19.33
C ILE A 825 19.05 38.22 20.42
N ASN A 826 18.59 38.31 21.66
CA ASN A 826 19.41 38.46 22.85
C ASN A 826 19.67 37.07 23.44
N LEU A 827 20.90 36.59 23.37
CA LEU A 827 21.30 35.24 23.70
C LEU A 827 21.92 35.15 25.11
N VAL A 828 21.64 34.02 25.79
CA VAL A 828 22.32 33.62 27.02
C VAL A 828 22.73 32.14 26.97
N HIS A 829 23.97 31.84 27.35
CA HIS A 829 24.49 30.47 27.47
C HIS A 829 24.24 29.92 28.88
N GLY A 830 23.80 28.67 29.00
CA GLY A 830 23.91 27.84 30.24
C GLY A 830 23.66 28.51 31.60
N SER A 831 22.45 28.37 32.17
CA SER A 831 22.06 28.76 33.55
C SER A 831 22.67 30.06 34.12
N GLY A 832 22.81 31.10 33.29
CA GLY A 832 23.30 32.41 33.72
C GLY A 832 22.24 33.19 34.50
N ASN A 833 22.52 33.34 35.79
CA ASN A 833 21.89 34.16 36.85
C ASN A 833 20.63 33.62 37.54
N GLU A 834 20.83 33.40 38.83
CA GLU A 834 19.87 33.24 39.94
C GLU A 834 18.97 34.49 40.16
N ASP A 835 19.00 35.47 39.26
CA ASP A 835 18.08 36.59 39.21
C ASP A 835 16.86 36.23 38.36
N THR A 836 15.83 35.68 39.01
CA THR A 836 14.53 35.31 38.41
C THR A 836 13.85 36.47 37.66
N ASN A 837 14.26 37.73 37.87
CA ASN A 837 13.66 38.90 37.25
C ASN A 837 14.23 39.27 35.86
N LYS A 838 15.36 38.68 35.42
CA LYS A 838 15.97 38.97 34.09
C LYS A 838 15.95 37.80 33.12
N GLN A 839 15.53 36.61 33.55
CA GLN A 839 15.43 35.44 32.67
C GLN A 839 14.41 35.66 31.54
N ASP A 840 13.48 36.60 31.70
CA ASP A 840 12.42 36.86 30.73
C ASP A 840 12.81 37.71 29.51
N GLN A 841 14.10 38.02 29.35
CA GLN A 841 14.60 38.87 28.25
C GLN A 841 15.52 38.14 27.25
N PHE A 842 15.98 36.91 27.56
CA PHE A 842 17.01 36.23 26.78
C PHE A 842 16.59 34.88 26.20
N VAL A 843 16.90 34.67 24.92
CA VAL A 843 16.85 33.38 24.24
C VAL A 843 17.99 32.49 24.74
N ARG A 844 17.64 31.33 25.29
CA ARG A 844 18.61 30.37 25.83
C ARG A 844 19.16 29.50 24.71
N TYR A 845 20.47 29.29 24.75
CA TYR A 845 21.13 28.25 23.95
C TYR A 845 22.11 27.44 24.80
N ARG A 846 22.39 26.21 24.39
CA ARG A 846 23.28 25.27 25.09
C ARG A 846 24.48 24.89 24.22
N GLY A 847 25.61 24.61 24.88
CA GLY A 847 26.82 24.10 24.22
C GLY A 847 26.60 22.80 23.43
N HIS A 848 25.63 22.00 23.85
CA HIS A 848 25.20 20.77 23.18
C HIS A 848 23.89 20.91 22.38
N GLY A 849 23.37 22.13 22.22
CA GLY A 849 22.20 22.42 21.37
C GLY A 849 22.58 22.62 19.91
N VAL A 850 21.59 22.60 19.00
CA VAL A 850 21.75 22.66 17.55
C VAL A 850 22.52 23.90 17.10
N PHE A 851 22.35 25.04 17.77
CA PHE A 851 23.04 26.26 17.39
C PHE A 851 24.57 26.11 17.45
N LYS A 852 25.06 25.53 18.54
CA LYS A 852 26.49 25.24 18.71
C LYS A 852 26.91 24.04 17.88
N GLN A 853 26.18 22.93 17.91
CA GLN A 853 26.60 21.68 17.28
C GLN A 853 26.53 21.71 15.75
N HIS A 854 25.40 22.15 15.19
CA HIS A 854 25.12 22.04 13.76
C HIS A 854 25.58 23.27 12.98
N PHE A 855 25.32 24.47 13.49
CA PHE A 855 25.61 25.71 12.77
C PHE A 855 27.04 26.23 13.01
N LEU A 856 27.52 26.17 14.25
CA LEU A 856 28.84 26.72 14.63
C LEU A 856 29.94 25.66 14.75
N ASN A 857 29.61 24.37 14.62
CA ASN A 857 30.54 23.26 14.86
C ASN A 857 31.34 23.42 16.18
N TYR A 858 30.62 23.68 17.27
CA TYR A 858 31.10 23.96 18.62
C TYR A 858 31.90 25.26 18.81
N ALA A 859 32.14 26.05 17.76
CA ALA A 859 32.81 27.35 17.87
C ALA A 859 31.98 28.38 18.64
N GLU A 860 32.63 29.37 19.25
CA GLU A 860 31.95 30.49 19.91
C GLU A 860 31.32 31.44 18.89
N ILE A 861 30.15 32.00 19.19
CA ILE A 861 29.39 32.85 18.26
C ILE A 861 30.19 34.07 17.77
N HIS A 862 31.02 34.68 18.62
CA HIS A 862 31.78 35.89 18.27
C HIS A 862 33.01 35.60 17.36
N THR A 863 33.39 34.34 17.20
CA THR A 863 34.53 33.90 16.36
C THR A 863 34.16 32.87 15.28
N GLY A 864 33.03 32.21 15.44
CA GLY A 864 32.61 31.09 14.62
C GLY A 864 32.34 31.50 13.18
N ARG A 865 32.31 30.52 12.29
CA ARG A 865 31.91 30.69 10.90
C ARG A 865 30.81 29.70 10.58
N ILE A 866 29.84 30.15 9.80
CA ILE A 866 28.73 29.33 9.32
C ILE A 866 28.84 29.26 7.80
N GLU A 867 28.79 28.05 7.25
CA GLU A 867 28.76 27.83 5.81
C GLU A 867 27.51 28.46 5.18
N LYS A 868 27.57 28.88 3.91
CA LYS A 868 26.49 29.63 3.28
C LYS A 868 25.15 28.90 3.29
N ALA A 869 25.13 27.61 2.97
CA ALA A 869 23.92 26.79 3.01
C ALA A 869 23.31 26.73 4.44
N LEU A 870 24.16 26.53 5.45
CA LEU A 870 23.75 26.50 6.85
C LEU A 870 23.31 27.87 7.36
N ALA A 871 23.93 28.95 6.88
CA ALA A 871 23.53 30.32 7.19
C ALA A 871 22.14 30.62 6.60
N ALA A 872 21.89 30.21 5.36
CA ALA A 872 20.58 30.31 4.71
C ALA A 872 19.51 29.47 5.44
N GLU A 873 19.88 28.28 5.89
CA GLU A 873 19.03 27.42 6.71
C GLU A 873 18.69 28.04 8.07
N LEU A 874 19.67 28.64 8.76
CA LEU A 874 19.46 29.33 10.03
C LEU A 874 18.55 30.54 9.85
N LEU A 875 18.73 31.30 8.76
CA LEU A 875 17.88 32.43 8.42
C LEU A 875 16.44 31.98 8.16
N GLU A 876 16.24 30.93 7.35
CA GLU A 876 14.93 30.31 7.11
C GLU A 876 14.22 30.02 8.44
N VAL A 877 14.92 29.37 9.36
CA VAL A 877 14.38 28.97 10.66
C VAL A 877 13.97 30.17 11.52
N LEU A 878 14.87 31.13 11.71
CA LEU A 878 14.65 32.24 12.63
C LEU A 878 13.69 33.31 12.07
N ALA A 879 13.64 33.48 10.75
CA ALA A 879 12.78 34.46 10.09
C ALA A 879 11.34 33.94 9.86
N THR A 880 11.13 32.62 9.79
CA THR A 880 9.80 32.04 9.56
C THR A 880 8.87 32.30 10.75
N ASN A 881 7.87 33.15 10.51
CA ASN A 881 6.82 33.49 11.48
C ASN A 881 5.71 32.43 11.55
N VAL A 882 5.45 31.89 12.74
CA VAL A 882 4.51 30.78 12.98
C VAL A 882 3.48 31.15 14.05
N LEU A 883 2.22 30.86 13.77
CA LEU A 883 1.08 30.98 14.70
C LEU A 883 0.45 29.62 14.92
N MET A 884 0.16 29.23 16.16
CA MET A 884 -0.41 27.92 16.49
C MET A 884 -1.60 28.03 17.44
N PHE A 885 -2.70 27.33 17.13
CA PHE A 885 -3.86 27.15 18.00
C PHE A 885 -4.08 25.66 18.24
N ASP A 886 -3.58 25.17 19.38
CA ASP A 886 -3.73 23.80 19.86
C ASP A 886 -3.44 23.79 21.36
N ASN A 887 -4.38 23.32 22.17
CA ASN A 887 -4.24 23.34 23.63
C ASN A 887 -2.99 22.58 24.09
N ARG A 888 -2.68 21.45 23.47
CA ARG A 888 -1.54 20.60 23.87
C ARG A 888 -0.20 21.26 23.61
N ILE A 889 -0.12 22.06 22.54
CA ILE A 889 1.08 22.82 22.17
C ILE A 889 1.20 24.03 23.09
N ALA A 890 0.12 24.81 23.23
CA ALA A 890 0.11 26.02 24.05
C ALA A 890 0.47 25.73 25.51
N GLU A 891 -0.14 24.72 26.13
CA GLU A 891 0.15 24.32 27.51
C GLU A 891 1.62 23.97 27.76
N ARG A 892 2.31 23.39 26.77
CA ARG A 892 3.74 23.07 26.87
C ARG A 892 4.63 24.29 26.69
N LEU A 893 4.28 25.16 25.74
CA LEU A 893 5.02 26.39 25.49
C LEU A 893 4.80 27.45 26.57
N GLU A 894 3.67 27.41 27.29
CA GLU A 894 3.41 28.21 28.50
C GLU A 894 4.42 27.91 29.63
N GLN A 895 4.98 26.69 29.68
CA GLN A 895 6.04 26.34 30.62
C GLN A 895 7.42 26.88 30.20
N MET A 896 7.53 27.41 28.99
CA MET A 896 8.69 28.14 28.50
C MET A 896 8.47 29.64 28.70
N ASN A 897 9.18 30.50 27.97
CA ASN A 897 8.89 31.93 27.97
C ASN A 897 8.18 32.33 26.66
N PRO A 898 6.83 32.38 26.63
CA PRO A 898 6.08 32.67 25.42
C PRO A 898 6.35 34.08 24.86
N SER A 899 6.68 35.05 25.73
CA SER A 899 6.98 36.42 25.33
C SER A 899 8.22 36.48 24.45
N ILE A 900 9.29 35.77 24.83
CA ILE A 900 10.54 35.68 24.06
C ILE A 900 10.33 34.90 22.76
N LEU A 901 9.63 33.76 22.83
CA LEU A 901 9.33 32.94 21.65
C LEU A 901 8.59 33.76 20.59
N ASN A 902 7.62 34.58 21.01
CA ASN A 902 6.90 35.49 20.13
C ASN A 902 7.81 36.62 19.61
N SER A 903 8.37 37.43 20.51
CA SER A 903 9.05 38.69 20.17
C SER A 903 10.38 38.49 19.43
N GLN A 904 11.20 37.51 19.82
CA GLN A 904 12.55 37.32 19.28
C GLN A 904 12.64 36.13 18.32
N LEU A 905 11.80 35.08 18.47
CA LEU A 905 11.83 33.88 17.63
C LEU A 905 10.61 33.73 16.71
N LYS A 906 9.70 34.72 16.66
CA LYS A 906 8.53 34.74 15.76
C LYS A 906 7.70 33.45 15.84
N CYS A 907 7.45 32.98 17.06
CA CYS A 907 6.70 31.76 17.33
C CYS A 907 5.63 32.04 18.37
N MET A 908 4.36 32.02 17.93
CA MET A 908 3.20 32.29 18.77
C MET A 908 2.36 31.03 18.92
N ALA A 909 1.90 30.76 20.13
CA ALA A 909 1.01 29.65 20.43
C ALA A 909 -0.08 30.11 21.40
N PHE A 910 -1.32 29.70 21.12
CA PHE A 910 -2.49 30.00 21.92
C PHE A 910 -3.31 28.75 22.17
N ARG A 911 -4.05 28.77 23.28
CA ARG A 911 -5.12 27.82 23.52
C ARG A 911 -6.21 27.98 22.45
N GLU A 912 -7.05 26.97 22.32
CA GLU A 912 -8.13 26.88 21.33
C GLU A 912 -9.30 27.83 21.69
N GLU A 913 -9.03 29.14 21.73
CA GLU A 913 -9.97 30.19 22.11
C GLU A 913 -10.33 31.09 20.92
N VAL A 914 -11.62 31.19 20.62
CA VAL A 914 -12.14 32.01 19.50
C VAL A 914 -11.86 33.49 19.70
N SER A 915 -11.83 33.99 20.94
CA SER A 915 -11.52 35.39 21.25
C SER A 915 -10.11 35.78 20.79
N GLU A 916 -9.13 34.94 21.05
CA GLU A 916 -7.75 35.16 20.64
C GLU A 916 -7.58 35.01 19.13
N TRP A 917 -8.27 34.06 18.52
CA TRP A 917 -8.36 33.95 17.07
C TRP A 917 -8.84 35.24 16.40
N GLN A 918 -9.92 35.84 16.90
CA GLN A 918 -10.43 37.10 16.34
C GLN A 918 -9.42 38.24 16.49
N LYS A 919 -8.71 38.35 17.62
CA LYS A 919 -7.62 39.35 17.76
C LYS A 919 -6.52 39.15 16.72
N GLN A 920 -6.09 37.91 16.50
CA GLN A 920 -5.06 37.62 15.50
C GLN A 920 -5.57 37.89 14.07
N LYS A 921 -6.85 37.60 13.79
CA LYS A 921 -7.51 37.89 12.51
C LYS A 921 -7.59 39.39 12.24
N GLU A 922 -7.97 40.19 13.24
CA GLU A 922 -8.01 41.67 13.16
C GLU A 922 -6.64 42.28 12.86
N LEU A 923 -5.58 41.70 13.42
CA LEU A 923 -4.20 42.13 13.17
C LEU A 923 -3.67 41.68 11.79
N GLY A 924 -4.38 40.81 11.08
CA GLY A 924 -4.04 40.34 9.75
C GLY A 924 -3.14 39.10 9.75
N PHE A 925 -3.62 38.02 9.14
CA PHE A 925 -2.86 36.78 8.99
C PHE A 925 -1.72 36.85 7.95
N ASP A 926 -1.65 37.90 7.13
CA ASP A 926 -0.59 38.10 6.13
C ASP A 926 0.80 38.31 6.73
N ARG A 927 0.93 38.55 8.04
CA ARG A 927 2.23 38.60 8.74
C ARG A 927 2.84 37.22 9.05
N PHE A 928 2.03 36.16 8.98
CA PHE A 928 2.49 34.80 9.27
C PHE A 928 2.84 34.07 7.98
N HIS A 929 3.80 33.16 8.09
CA HIS A 929 4.13 32.22 7.02
C HIS A 929 3.43 30.88 7.23
N ILE A 930 3.24 30.48 8.49
CA ILE A 930 2.58 29.22 8.84
C ILE A 930 1.54 29.48 9.94
N ILE A 931 0.32 28.98 9.73
CA ILE A 931 -0.71 28.88 10.77
C ILE A 931 -0.98 27.40 11.03
N VAL A 932 -0.88 26.96 12.28
CA VAL A 932 -1.19 25.59 12.71
C VAL A 932 -2.49 25.60 13.49
N LEU A 933 -3.47 24.81 13.05
CA LEU A 933 -4.79 24.70 13.69
C LEU A 933 -5.11 23.25 14.00
N HIS A 934 -5.58 23.00 15.21
CA HIS A 934 -6.21 21.73 15.50
C HIS A 934 -7.63 21.65 14.92
N LEU A 935 -7.99 20.52 14.32
CA LEU A 935 -9.31 20.33 13.71
C LEU A 935 -10.46 20.53 14.71
N SER A 936 -10.28 20.14 15.98
CA SER A 936 -11.31 20.36 17.00
C SER A 936 -11.53 21.84 17.32
N PHE A 937 -10.51 22.69 17.17
CA PHE A 937 -10.66 24.14 17.36
C PHE A 937 -11.61 24.73 16.32
N ILE A 938 -11.53 24.28 15.07
CA ILE A 938 -12.42 24.71 13.99
C ILE A 938 -13.89 24.40 14.33
N GLU A 939 -14.13 23.29 15.02
CA GLU A 939 -15.46 22.88 15.48
C GLU A 939 -15.97 23.63 16.73
N THR A 940 -15.15 24.50 17.34
CA THR A 940 -15.56 25.35 18.49
C THR A 940 -16.27 26.63 18.08
N PHE A 941 -16.34 26.95 16.80
CA PHE A 941 -17.08 28.10 16.30
C PHE A 941 -18.57 27.76 16.29
N PHE A 942 -19.37 28.60 16.96
CA PHE A 942 -20.81 28.47 17.03
C PHE A 942 -21.49 29.64 16.32
N ASP A 943 -22.60 29.36 15.65
CA ASP A 943 -23.45 30.38 15.07
C ASP A 943 -24.31 31.08 16.13
N LYS A 944 -25.12 32.05 15.70
CA LYS A 944 -25.99 32.84 16.59
C LYS A 944 -27.07 32.00 17.29
N ASP A 945 -27.37 30.81 16.76
CA ASP A 945 -28.38 29.89 17.28
C ASP A 945 -27.75 28.81 18.19
N GLY A 946 -26.43 28.88 18.43
CA GLY A 946 -25.70 27.96 19.29
C GLY A 946 -25.35 26.62 18.61
N ASN A 947 -25.51 26.50 17.30
CA ASN A 947 -25.10 25.32 16.53
C ASN A 947 -23.65 25.45 16.07
N LYS A 948 -22.96 24.32 15.88
CA LYS A 948 -21.60 24.32 15.30
C LYS A 948 -21.63 24.98 13.91
N GLN A 949 -20.89 26.07 13.75
CA GLN A 949 -20.81 26.84 12.51
C GLN A 949 -20.00 26.11 11.42
N TYR A 950 -18.99 25.34 11.86
CA TYR A 950 -18.10 24.56 11.01
C TYR A 950 -17.93 23.13 11.54
N SER A 951 -17.66 22.22 10.61
CA SER A 951 -17.34 20.82 10.87
C SER A 951 -16.21 20.37 9.94
N GLU A 952 -15.73 19.14 10.11
CA GLU A 952 -14.83 18.50 9.12
C GLU A 952 -15.42 18.52 7.70
N GLU A 953 -16.75 18.45 7.61
CA GLU A 953 -17.46 18.50 6.34
C GLU A 953 -17.50 19.88 5.70
N ASP A 954 -17.40 20.93 6.52
CA ASP A 954 -17.52 22.35 6.13
C ASP A 954 -16.16 23.07 6.13
N ILE A 955 -15.06 22.32 6.09
CA ILE A 955 -13.71 22.89 6.20
C ILE A 955 -13.42 23.98 5.15
N LYS A 956 -13.99 23.85 3.94
CA LYS A 956 -13.88 24.85 2.87
C LYS A 956 -14.46 26.20 3.32
N LYS A 957 -15.67 26.16 3.89
CA LYS A 957 -16.39 27.32 4.37
C LYS A 957 -15.62 28.04 5.48
N PHE A 958 -14.98 27.29 6.38
CA PHE A 958 -14.09 27.87 7.39
C PHE A 958 -12.92 28.60 6.74
N ILE A 959 -12.20 27.96 5.81
CA ILE A 959 -11.02 28.57 5.16
C ILE A 959 -11.42 29.84 4.41
N ASP A 960 -12.52 29.81 3.65
CA ASP A 960 -13.00 30.97 2.91
C ASP A 960 -13.38 32.15 3.81
N GLN A 961 -14.07 31.89 4.92
CA GLN A 961 -14.63 32.93 5.80
C GLN A 961 -13.65 33.45 6.86
N GLU A 962 -12.77 32.57 7.34
CA GLU A 962 -11.89 32.87 8.47
C GLU A 962 -10.44 33.16 8.04
N ILE A 963 -9.98 32.59 6.93
CA ILE A 963 -8.59 32.74 6.44
C ILE A 963 -8.55 33.64 5.20
N LEU A 964 -9.21 33.22 4.12
CA LEU A 964 -9.19 33.89 2.82
C LEU A 964 -10.06 35.15 2.77
N SER A 965 -10.79 35.46 3.84
CA SER A 965 -11.39 36.78 4.03
C SER A 965 -10.35 37.90 4.03
N ASN A 966 -9.08 37.59 4.32
CA ASN A 966 -7.96 38.49 4.07
C ASN A 966 -7.52 38.38 2.59
N PRO A 967 -7.82 39.36 1.73
CA PRO A 967 -7.53 39.28 0.30
C PRO A 967 -6.02 39.19 0.00
N LYS A 968 -5.15 39.63 0.92
CA LYS A 968 -3.70 39.53 0.77
C LYS A 968 -3.17 38.10 0.79
N LEU A 969 -3.94 37.12 1.27
CA LEU A 969 -3.52 35.73 1.33
C LEU A 969 -3.86 34.92 0.07
N LYS A 970 -4.84 35.35 -0.72
CA LYS A 970 -5.41 34.55 -1.81
C LYS A 970 -4.39 34.13 -2.88
N ASP A 971 -3.40 34.99 -3.12
CA ASP A 971 -2.33 34.76 -4.10
C ASP A 971 -0.93 34.64 -3.46
N LYS A 972 -0.86 34.53 -2.12
CA LYS A 972 0.40 34.57 -1.37
C LYS A 972 1.09 33.20 -1.39
N ARG A 973 2.24 33.10 -2.07
CA ARG A 973 3.00 31.84 -2.21
C ARG A 973 3.78 31.44 -0.94
N ASN A 974 4.04 32.38 -0.04
CA ASN A 974 4.76 32.15 1.21
C ASN A 974 3.84 32.03 2.44
N PHE A 975 2.70 31.37 2.26
CA PHE A 975 1.75 31.09 3.33
C PHE A 975 1.36 29.61 3.31
N MET A 976 1.29 29.00 4.50
CA MET A 976 0.83 27.63 4.70
C MET A 976 -0.15 27.55 5.86
N LEU A 977 -1.29 26.92 5.63
CA LEU A 977 -2.20 26.48 6.68
C LEU A 977 -1.95 25.00 6.98
N MET A 978 -1.61 24.68 8.22
CA MET A 978 -1.37 23.32 8.68
C MET A 978 -2.48 22.89 9.62
N ILE A 979 -3.24 21.88 9.23
CA ILE A 979 -4.27 21.29 10.09
C ILE A 979 -3.66 20.11 10.83
N THR A 980 -3.79 20.08 12.15
CA THR A 980 -3.47 18.92 12.98
C THR A 980 -4.76 18.19 13.35
N THR A 981 -4.72 16.85 13.41
CA THR A 981 -5.90 16.04 13.73
C THR A 981 -5.57 14.99 14.78
N GLY A 982 -6.44 14.83 15.77
CA GLY A 982 -6.49 13.63 16.59
C GLY A 982 -7.15 12.47 15.84
N ARG A 983 -6.71 11.23 16.10
CA ARG A 983 -7.38 9.98 15.68
C ARG A 983 -7.43 9.69 14.17
N GLY A 984 -6.67 10.44 13.36
CA GLY A 984 -6.51 10.19 11.92
C GLY A 984 -7.75 10.48 11.07
N ARG A 985 -8.46 11.55 11.41
CA ARG A 985 -9.53 12.10 10.57
C ARG A 985 -8.93 12.70 9.29
N THR A 986 -9.40 12.24 8.12
CA THR A 986 -8.90 12.62 6.80
C THR A 986 -9.98 13.11 5.83
N GLN A 987 -11.27 13.07 6.21
CA GLN A 987 -12.36 13.43 5.29
C GLN A 987 -12.28 14.90 4.88
N TRP A 988 -11.86 15.79 5.79
CA TRP A 988 -11.64 17.21 5.48
C TRP A 988 -10.66 17.38 4.30
N TRP A 989 -9.58 16.58 4.26
CA TRP A 989 -8.54 16.66 3.23
C TRP A 989 -9.06 16.18 1.87
N GLU A 990 -9.79 15.07 1.84
CA GLU A 990 -10.42 14.56 0.62
C GLU A 990 -11.43 15.56 0.05
N LYS A 991 -12.18 16.28 0.91
CA LYS A 991 -13.08 17.36 0.47
C LYS A 991 -12.33 18.54 -0.14
N LEU A 992 -11.16 18.91 0.41
CA LEU A 992 -10.32 19.97 -0.16
C LEU A 992 -9.75 19.55 -1.53
N LYS A 993 -9.28 18.31 -1.66
CA LYS A 993 -8.79 17.75 -2.92
C LYS A 993 -9.83 17.66 -4.02
N ALA A 994 -11.06 17.31 -3.66
CA ALA A 994 -12.16 17.20 -4.62
C ALA A 994 -12.63 18.57 -5.17
N GLU A 995 -12.25 19.68 -4.52
CA GLU A 995 -12.61 21.02 -4.96
C GLU A 995 -11.79 21.45 -6.18
N LYS A 996 -12.47 22.04 -7.17
CA LYS A 996 -11.84 22.52 -8.40
C LYS A 996 -11.84 24.04 -8.51
N ALA A 997 -12.74 24.73 -7.79
CA ALA A 997 -12.89 26.18 -7.90
C ALA A 997 -11.74 26.95 -7.21
N VAL A 998 -11.21 26.42 -6.11
CA VAL A 998 -10.12 27.01 -5.33
C VAL A 998 -9.08 25.93 -5.07
N ASP A 999 -7.82 26.22 -5.34
CA ASP A 999 -6.71 25.30 -5.10
C ASP A 999 -6.24 25.38 -3.63
N TYR A 1000 -7.05 24.83 -2.72
CA TYR A 1000 -6.70 24.72 -1.31
C TYR A 1000 -5.42 23.91 -1.08
N THR A 1001 -5.15 22.91 -1.91
CA THR A 1001 -4.00 22.02 -1.75
C THR A 1001 -2.65 22.69 -1.96
N SER A 1002 -2.63 23.87 -2.60
CA SER A 1002 -1.40 24.66 -2.79
C SER A 1002 -0.83 25.25 -1.50
N PHE A 1003 -1.68 25.57 -0.51
CA PHE A 1003 -1.29 26.21 0.74
C PHE A 1003 -1.78 25.49 2.00
N VAL A 1004 -2.68 24.50 1.90
CA VAL A 1004 -3.12 23.69 3.04
C VAL A 1004 -2.34 22.38 3.08
N THR A 1005 -1.85 21.99 4.25
CA THR A 1005 -1.20 20.69 4.48
C THR A 1005 -1.49 20.15 5.87
N PHE A 1006 -0.94 18.98 6.17
CA PHE A 1006 -1.12 18.26 7.41
C PHE A 1006 0.23 17.88 8.04
N ARG A 1007 0.32 17.98 9.37
CA ARG A 1007 1.41 17.41 10.16
C ARG A 1007 0.86 16.66 11.38
N PRO A 1008 1.42 15.47 11.72
CA PRO A 1008 1.09 14.80 12.97
C PRO A 1008 1.40 15.72 14.16
N VAL A 1009 0.40 16.02 14.99
CA VAL A 1009 0.61 16.80 16.22
C VAL A 1009 1.65 16.15 17.11
N GLU A 1010 1.72 14.82 17.09
CA GLU A 1010 2.67 14.05 17.86
C GLU A 1010 4.13 14.36 17.49
N SER A 1011 4.41 14.66 16.21
CA SER A 1011 5.75 15.07 15.77
C SER A 1011 6.12 16.48 16.27
N ILE A 1012 5.13 17.37 16.37
CA ILE A 1012 5.31 18.71 16.94
C ILE A 1012 5.54 18.60 18.45
N LEU A 1013 4.75 17.79 19.16
CA LEU A 1013 4.88 17.58 20.59
C LEU A 1013 6.23 16.95 20.95
N SER A 1014 6.64 15.86 20.27
CA SER A 1014 7.94 15.20 20.53
C SER A 1014 9.12 16.15 20.36
N THR A 1015 9.01 17.09 19.42
CA THR A 1015 9.98 18.17 19.19
C THR A 1015 10.04 19.18 20.34
N ILE A 1016 8.89 19.58 20.86
CA ILE A 1016 8.82 20.51 22.00
C ILE A 1016 9.44 19.85 23.24
N GLU A 1017 9.12 18.58 23.50
CA GLU A 1017 9.68 17.81 24.61
C GLU A 1017 11.20 17.63 24.49
N ASP A 1018 11.72 17.37 23.28
CA ASP A 1018 13.17 17.34 23.00
C ASP A 1018 13.86 18.63 23.43
N ALA A 1019 13.35 19.76 22.95
CA ALA A 1019 13.95 21.06 23.24
C ALA A 1019 13.81 21.44 24.71
N PHE A 1020 12.68 21.09 25.34
CA PHE A 1020 12.45 21.30 26.77
C PHE A 1020 13.44 20.53 27.63
N SER A 1021 13.76 19.28 27.26
CA SER A 1021 14.74 18.46 27.99
C SER A 1021 16.16 19.03 27.97
N ILE A 1022 16.51 19.76 26.91
CA ILE A 1022 17.80 20.46 26.74
C ILE A 1022 17.76 21.88 27.35
N GLN A 1023 16.55 22.44 27.50
CA GLN A 1023 16.30 23.84 27.86
C GLN A 1023 16.98 24.83 26.89
N ASP A 1024 16.76 24.62 25.60
CA ASP A 1024 17.31 25.44 24.51
C ASP A 1024 16.18 25.95 23.60
N ASP A 1025 16.06 27.27 23.50
CA ASP A 1025 14.95 27.91 22.76
C ASP A 1025 15.23 27.96 21.24
N ILE A 1026 16.51 27.96 20.83
CA ILE A 1026 16.89 27.84 19.41
C ILE A 1026 16.66 26.41 18.92
N GLU A 1027 16.97 25.42 19.77
CA GLU A 1027 16.65 24.00 19.51
C GLU A 1027 15.16 23.80 19.21
N LEU A 1028 14.29 24.39 20.05
CA LEU A 1028 12.85 24.37 19.86
C LEU A 1028 12.48 24.94 18.50
N LYS A 1029 12.92 26.18 18.21
CA LYS A 1029 12.57 26.86 16.96
C LYS A 1029 13.05 26.07 15.75
N TYR A 1030 14.30 25.59 15.77
CA TYR A 1030 14.87 24.80 14.70
C TYR A 1030 14.04 23.56 14.42
N ARG A 1031 13.88 22.68 15.43
CA ARG A 1031 13.17 21.42 15.24
C ARG A 1031 11.72 21.63 14.83
N LEU A 1032 11.05 22.64 15.40
CA LEU A 1032 9.66 22.96 15.06
C LEU A 1032 9.54 23.31 13.58
N ILE A 1033 10.37 24.22 13.07
CA ILE A 1033 10.36 24.60 11.66
C ILE A 1033 10.70 23.41 10.75
N LYS A 1034 11.64 22.55 11.16
CA LYS A 1034 11.99 21.33 10.42
C LYS A 1034 10.82 20.36 10.28
N VAL A 1035 10.10 20.10 11.38
CA VAL A 1035 8.88 19.27 11.35
C VAL A 1035 7.80 19.90 10.46
N LEU A 1036 7.57 21.22 10.57
CA LEU A 1036 6.57 21.90 9.76
C LEU A 1036 6.93 21.82 8.27
N PHE A 1037 8.20 21.97 7.90
CA PHE A 1037 8.68 21.80 6.52
C PHE A 1037 8.78 20.36 6.04
N GLY A 1038 8.68 19.36 6.94
CA GLY A 1038 8.78 17.95 6.60
C GLY A 1038 10.18 17.52 6.21
N SER A 1039 11.21 18.11 6.85
CA SER A 1039 12.64 17.84 6.61
C SER A 1039 13.36 17.37 7.85
#